data_AF-A0A7C9RVU8-F1
#
_entry.id   AF-A0A7C9RVU8-F1
#
_cell.length_a   1.000
_cell.length_b   1.000
_cell.length_c   1.000
_cell.angle_alpha   90.00
_cell.angle_beta   90.00
_cell.angle_gamma   90.00
#
_symmetry.space_group_name_H-M   'P 1'
#
loop_
_entity.id
_entity.type
_entity.pdbx_description
1 polymer ?
#
loop_
_entity_poly.entity_id
_entity_poly.type
_entity_poly.pdbx_seq_one_letter_code
_entity_poly.pdbx_strand_id
1 'polypeptide(L)'
;MTGRLDQMIVAFTDDAGMAPVAWSFSGREARFAWHDKLREHVRLLSQPDRVPPPAAAFSHLDFGDGTAALVRRSARPADKGRGVAHALIGSGETIARMAPQLTAWDGWQEARPAGDQLDVLGPHDFTTTNRSSEVDREMLVSILATVRSWQNGSFSVIGVPDELRLPVVWRIREVLPDQVWTFSTYEQDDAPRRFLPRLVFLSEPPGNFLGPESGRVRTNVAIELSPQHNAYQQAEALLDGDRQQSDNDRPAPDEQPTMVIGPVATPVPPPPPPVAEDEWDRVLHHEAPLLDGLSRLAELVRTTDRIEVRERGLAAIADPRVHPARVNYLAEHLTPFDRDAVDQALGRRSRADVRVYEPAAVTAPAPPARPEIDAKLVDEVRHRQQQWSETASRSKTKVFLYRLLGLVALIMGAIGAVLASQLAPVDQAWMIVVGVTTAAVVSIGTWLRTSKEPRERQRWADARRSSEEITSELCTYLVGAGRYRTSNAAQLLKKLLITHEGVSGPVRRREHPPKIHDLDSYVRVRVTGQIDYHQSKADRYETGLEIAKVVEVGFGFMAAMLSLLAPLWGQDIAVWAGVCTAIAGIVAAHVTQIGYQRLCARYRRTAKELRRLLKELPDDPDHAAGDAFVAACERVLVEQNDDWHAHLTPLAGKEQP
;
A
#
# COMPACT_ATOMS: atom_id res chain seq x y z
N MET A 1 -31.19 17.99 6.46
CA MET A 1 -29.73 17.78 6.43
C MET A 1 -29.31 17.72 4.97
N THR A 2 -28.42 18.60 4.53
CA THR A 2 -27.89 18.61 3.16
C THR A 2 -27.01 17.37 2.99
N GLY A 3 -27.52 16.34 2.33
CA GLY A 3 -26.80 15.10 2.00
C GLY A 3 -25.70 15.34 0.97
N ARG A 4 -24.76 16.24 1.29
CA ARG A 4 -23.61 16.55 0.46
C ARG A 4 -22.67 15.36 0.47
N LEU A 5 -22.24 14.96 -0.72
CA LEU A 5 -21.21 13.95 -0.92
C LEU A 5 -19.99 14.64 -1.51
N ASP A 6 -18.86 14.44 -0.86
CA ASP A 6 -17.58 14.89 -1.38
C ASP A 6 -16.87 13.72 -2.08
N GLN A 7 -15.93 14.05 -2.96
CA GLN A 7 -15.16 13.10 -3.75
C GLN A 7 -13.68 13.17 -3.37
N MET A 8 -13.00 12.03 -3.48
CA MET A 8 -11.56 11.94 -3.32
C MET A 8 -11.00 10.83 -4.19
N ILE A 9 -10.05 11.15 -5.04
CA ILE A 9 -9.32 10.16 -5.85
C ILE A 9 -7.94 9.97 -5.23
N VAL A 10 -7.62 8.71 -4.94
CA VAL A 10 -6.32 8.26 -4.47
C VAL A 10 -5.70 7.39 -5.55
N ALA A 11 -4.49 7.73 -5.97
CA ALA A 11 -3.79 6.99 -7.01
C ALA A 11 -2.32 6.79 -6.63
N PHE A 12 -1.68 5.83 -7.27
CA PHE A 12 -0.24 5.62 -7.10
C PHE A 12 0.53 6.79 -7.70
N THR A 13 1.51 7.26 -6.95
CA THR A 13 2.48 8.29 -7.31
C THR A 13 3.88 7.72 -7.10
N ASP A 14 4.81 8.05 -7.99
CA ASP A 14 6.19 7.55 -7.92
C ASP A 14 6.87 7.89 -6.58
N ASP A 15 6.50 9.04 -6.01
CA ASP A 15 7.20 9.63 -4.86
C ASP A 15 6.57 9.25 -3.52
N ALA A 16 5.25 9.07 -3.45
CA ALA A 16 4.52 8.89 -2.19
C ALA A 16 3.70 7.58 -2.14
N GLY A 17 3.73 6.75 -3.19
CA GLY A 17 2.85 5.60 -3.28
C GLY A 17 1.40 6.03 -3.47
N MET A 18 0.44 5.39 -2.78
CA MET A 18 -0.98 5.77 -2.89
C MET A 18 -1.21 7.08 -2.16
N ALA A 19 -1.49 8.15 -2.91
CA ALA A 19 -1.70 9.48 -2.36
C ALA A 19 -2.94 10.15 -2.96
N PRO A 20 -3.57 11.11 -2.27
CA PRO A 20 -4.69 11.86 -2.81
C PRO A 20 -4.22 12.70 -4.00
N VAL A 21 -4.84 12.48 -5.16
CA VAL A 21 -4.51 13.17 -6.41
C VAL A 21 -5.56 14.18 -6.82
N ALA A 22 -6.82 14.01 -6.40
CA ALA A 22 -7.88 15.01 -6.57
C ALA A 22 -8.97 14.88 -5.51
N TRP A 23 -9.70 15.96 -5.25
CA TRP A 23 -10.77 16.00 -4.25
C TRP A 23 -11.74 17.18 -4.48
N SER A 24 -12.97 17.09 -3.95
CA SER A 24 -14.01 18.14 -4.13
C SER A 24 -14.18 19.10 -2.94
N PHE A 25 -13.48 18.87 -1.83
CA PHE A 25 -13.61 19.63 -0.59
C PHE A 25 -12.39 20.51 -0.32
N SER A 26 -12.58 21.64 0.35
CA SER A 26 -11.46 22.51 0.74
C SER A 26 -10.87 22.09 2.10
N GLY A 27 -9.64 22.53 2.35
CA GLY A 27 -8.98 22.36 3.65
C GLY A 27 -7.94 21.24 3.66
N ARG A 28 -6.70 21.61 4.01
CA ARG A 28 -5.57 20.68 4.08
C ARG A 28 -5.78 19.61 5.16
N GLU A 29 -6.37 19.98 6.30
CA GLU A 29 -6.64 19.05 7.41
C GLU A 29 -7.64 17.95 7.01
N ALA A 30 -8.75 18.31 6.36
CA ALA A 30 -9.75 17.34 5.89
C ALA A 30 -9.12 16.34 4.91
N ARG A 31 -8.23 16.80 4.03
CA ARG A 31 -7.56 15.95 3.04
C ARG A 31 -6.68 14.91 3.72
N PHE A 32 -5.89 15.33 4.71
CA PHE A 32 -5.05 14.40 5.46
C PHE A 32 -5.86 13.45 6.33
N ALA A 33 -6.93 13.93 6.96
CA ALA A 33 -7.81 13.09 7.77
C ALA A 33 -8.44 11.98 6.93
N TRP A 34 -8.98 12.30 5.76
CA TRP A 34 -9.54 11.31 4.84
C TRP A 34 -8.49 10.40 4.23
N HIS A 35 -7.31 10.92 3.92
CA HIS A 35 -6.21 10.09 3.45
C HIS A 35 -5.79 9.04 4.47
N ASP A 36 -5.60 9.43 5.74
CA ASP A 36 -5.21 8.52 6.82
C ASP A 36 -6.27 7.43 7.06
N LYS A 37 -7.56 7.81 7.00
CA LYS A 37 -8.69 6.86 7.06
C LYS A 37 -8.68 5.87 5.90
N LEU A 38 -8.44 6.34 4.67
CA LEU A 38 -8.61 5.54 3.46
C LEU A 38 -7.36 4.74 3.05
N ARG A 39 -6.16 5.13 3.47
CA ARG A 39 -4.89 4.59 2.94
C ARG A 39 -4.77 3.06 3.04
N GLU A 40 -5.38 2.44 4.05
CA GLU A 40 -5.36 0.98 4.26
C GLU A 40 -6.39 0.24 3.39
N HIS A 41 -7.37 0.96 2.83
CA HIS A 41 -8.51 0.40 2.10
C HIS A 41 -8.51 0.71 0.60
N VAL A 42 -7.62 1.58 0.11
CA VAL A 42 -7.60 2.02 -1.31
C VAL A 42 -6.83 1.10 -2.25
N ARG A 43 -6.13 0.08 -1.74
CA ARG A 43 -5.28 -0.79 -2.56
C ARG A 43 -5.98 -2.09 -2.93
N LEU A 44 -5.90 -2.45 -4.21
CA LEU A 44 -6.07 -3.82 -4.68
C LEU A 44 -4.69 -4.49 -4.71
N LEU A 45 -4.39 -5.25 -3.67
CA LEU A 45 -3.13 -5.98 -3.58
C LEU A 45 -3.25 -7.28 -4.39
N SER A 46 -2.34 -7.47 -5.34
CA SER A 46 -2.10 -8.77 -5.98
C SER A 46 -0.94 -9.46 -5.27
N GLN A 47 -1.10 -10.75 -4.93
CA GLN A 47 0.03 -11.61 -4.58
C GLN A 47 0.47 -12.38 -5.84
N PRO A 48 1.78 -12.59 -6.07
CA PRO A 48 2.27 -13.28 -7.26
C PRO A 48 1.67 -14.68 -7.48
N ASP A 49 1.32 -15.36 -6.38
CA ASP A 49 0.90 -16.76 -6.37
C ASP A 49 -0.60 -16.95 -6.05
N ARG A 50 -1.41 -15.90 -6.16
CA ARG A 50 -2.85 -15.94 -5.87
C ARG A 50 -3.68 -15.48 -7.07
N VAL A 51 -4.97 -15.80 -7.04
CA VAL A 51 -5.97 -15.26 -7.99
C VAL A 51 -5.81 -13.73 -8.09
N PRO A 52 -5.68 -13.18 -9.32
CA PRO A 52 -5.54 -11.75 -9.51
C PRO A 52 -6.77 -11.02 -8.95
N PRO A 53 -6.60 -9.78 -8.44
CA PRO A 53 -7.73 -8.99 -7.99
C PRO A 53 -8.70 -8.72 -9.16
N PRO A 54 -9.99 -8.52 -8.88
CA PRO A 54 -10.95 -8.12 -9.90
C PRO A 54 -10.56 -6.77 -10.51
N ALA A 55 -11.03 -6.53 -11.74
CA ALA A 55 -10.82 -5.26 -12.43
C ALA A 55 -11.35 -4.06 -11.63
N ALA A 56 -12.46 -4.24 -10.90
CA ALA A 56 -12.98 -3.28 -9.96
C ALA A 56 -13.52 -3.96 -8.70
N ALA A 57 -13.43 -3.28 -7.56
CA ALA A 57 -14.04 -3.69 -6.30
C ALA A 57 -14.60 -2.49 -5.55
N PHE A 58 -15.68 -2.73 -4.80
CA PHE A 58 -16.32 -1.71 -3.98
C PHE A 58 -16.14 -2.00 -2.49
N SER A 59 -15.97 -0.95 -1.70
CA SER A 59 -15.90 -1.03 -0.25
C SER A 59 -16.72 0.10 0.39
N HIS A 60 -17.75 -0.26 1.16
CA HIS A 60 -18.46 0.64 2.06
C HIS A 60 -17.81 0.55 3.45
N LEU A 61 -17.16 1.64 3.86
CA LEU A 61 -16.37 1.77 5.08
C LEU A 61 -17.07 2.72 6.06
N ASP A 62 -17.17 2.32 7.33
CA ASP A 62 -17.62 3.16 8.45
C ASP A 62 -16.45 3.36 9.42
N PHE A 63 -16.16 4.62 9.76
CA PHE A 63 -15.01 4.99 10.58
C PHE A 63 -15.34 5.17 12.08
N GLY A 64 -16.60 4.96 12.49
CA GLY A 64 -17.04 5.04 13.88
C GLY A 64 -17.12 6.45 14.47
N ASP A 65 -16.68 7.47 13.73
CA ASP A 65 -16.78 8.89 14.09
C ASP A 65 -17.97 9.60 13.40
N GLY A 66 -18.93 8.81 12.91
CA GLY A 66 -20.08 9.29 12.15
C GLY A 66 -19.78 9.59 10.68
N THR A 67 -18.55 9.38 10.21
CA THR A 67 -18.17 9.48 8.80
C THR A 67 -18.04 8.12 8.14
N ALA A 68 -18.31 8.07 6.84
CA ALA A 68 -18.19 6.86 6.02
C ALA A 68 -17.68 7.19 4.63
N ALA A 69 -17.21 6.17 3.93
CA ALA A 69 -16.81 6.26 2.53
C ALA A 69 -17.34 5.07 1.74
N LEU A 70 -17.76 5.31 0.50
CA LEU A 70 -17.87 4.26 -0.50
C LEU A 70 -16.70 4.41 -1.47
N VAL A 71 -15.85 3.39 -1.53
CA VAL A 71 -14.63 3.38 -2.33
C VAL A 71 -14.79 2.40 -3.47
N ARG A 72 -14.63 2.86 -4.70
CA ARG A 72 -14.40 2.01 -5.87
C ARG A 72 -12.90 1.95 -6.14
N ARG A 73 -12.32 0.76 -6.01
CA ARG A 73 -10.94 0.46 -6.37
C ARG A 73 -10.93 -0.12 -7.77
N SER A 74 -10.05 0.38 -8.62
CA SER A 74 -9.88 -0.09 -9.99
C SER A 74 -8.46 -0.62 -10.16
N ALA A 75 -8.33 -1.83 -10.69
CA ALA A 75 -7.06 -2.44 -11.05
C ALA A 75 -7.06 -2.71 -12.55
N ARG A 76 -6.17 -2.05 -13.28
CA ARG A 76 -5.86 -2.47 -14.65
C ARG A 76 -4.87 -3.63 -14.60
N PRO A 77 -4.84 -4.52 -15.60
CA PRO A 77 -3.86 -5.62 -15.66
C PRO A 77 -2.40 -5.18 -15.45
N ALA A 78 -2.05 -3.97 -15.90
CA ALA A 78 -0.71 -3.38 -15.72
C ALA A 78 -0.46 -2.78 -14.33
N ASP A 79 -1.51 -2.45 -13.57
CA ASP A 79 -1.45 -1.63 -12.36
C ASP A 79 -1.23 -2.46 -11.09
N LYS A 80 -0.37 -3.49 -11.11
CA LYS A 80 -0.10 -4.38 -9.96
C LYS A 80 0.12 -3.59 -8.65
N GLY A 81 -0.93 -3.43 -7.84
CA GLY A 81 -0.93 -2.61 -6.62
C GLY A 81 -0.77 -1.08 -6.81
N ARG A 82 -0.83 -0.58 -8.05
CA ARG A 82 -0.72 0.83 -8.45
C ARG A 82 -2.04 1.45 -8.94
N GLY A 83 -3.16 0.76 -8.69
CA GLY A 83 -4.48 1.14 -9.17
C GLY A 83 -4.97 2.51 -8.67
N VAL A 84 -6.12 2.92 -9.21
CA VAL A 84 -6.83 4.14 -8.82
C VAL A 84 -7.98 3.74 -7.91
N ALA A 85 -8.13 4.44 -6.79
CA ALA A 85 -9.29 4.35 -5.93
C ALA A 85 -10.04 5.68 -5.96
N HIS A 86 -11.31 5.63 -6.30
CA HIS A 86 -12.22 6.77 -6.19
C HIS A 86 -13.12 6.55 -4.98
N ALA A 87 -13.16 7.52 -4.07
CA ALA A 87 -13.96 7.48 -2.86
C ALA A 87 -15.01 8.58 -2.88
N LEU A 88 -16.25 8.21 -2.59
CA LEU A 88 -17.33 9.12 -2.20
C LEU A 88 -17.42 9.14 -0.68
N ILE A 89 -17.28 10.31 -0.08
CA ILE A 89 -17.15 10.49 1.36
C ILE A 89 -18.27 11.37 1.90
N GLY A 90 -18.74 11.08 3.11
CA GLY A 90 -19.81 11.82 3.75
C GLY A 90 -20.15 11.28 5.14
N SER A 91 -21.33 11.64 5.64
CA SER A 91 -21.86 11.05 6.88
C SER A 91 -22.17 9.57 6.71
N GLY A 92 -21.99 8.76 7.75
CA GLY A 92 -22.35 7.35 7.80
C GLY A 92 -23.78 7.07 7.33
N GLU A 93 -24.75 7.83 7.83
CA GLU A 93 -26.16 7.67 7.45
C GLU A 93 -26.39 7.89 5.95
N THR A 94 -25.83 8.97 5.38
CA THR A 94 -25.99 9.28 3.95
C THR A 94 -25.36 8.22 3.05
N ILE A 95 -24.11 7.82 3.33
CA ILE A 95 -23.42 6.78 2.55
C ILE A 95 -24.16 5.45 2.68
N ALA A 96 -24.54 5.05 3.89
CA ALA A 96 -25.29 3.82 4.11
C ALA A 96 -26.61 3.82 3.33
N ARG A 97 -27.40 4.90 3.42
CA ARG A 97 -28.66 5.03 2.68
C ARG A 97 -28.47 4.96 1.16
N MET A 98 -27.43 5.62 0.63
CA MET A 98 -27.22 5.76 -0.81
C MET A 98 -26.35 4.67 -1.45
N ALA A 99 -25.73 3.78 -0.65
CA ALA A 99 -24.75 2.81 -1.15
C ALA A 99 -25.21 2.03 -2.42
N PRO A 100 -26.48 1.55 -2.53
CA PRO A 100 -26.93 0.88 -3.74
C PRO A 100 -26.84 1.78 -4.98
N GLN A 101 -27.37 3.01 -4.90
CA GLN A 101 -27.32 3.97 -6.01
C GLN A 101 -25.89 4.38 -6.34
N LEU A 102 -25.04 4.58 -5.32
CA LEU A 102 -23.66 4.98 -5.50
C LEU A 102 -22.83 3.89 -6.20
N THR A 103 -23.09 2.60 -5.93
CA THR A 103 -22.38 1.51 -6.65
C THR A 103 -22.80 1.36 -8.10
N ALA A 104 -24.01 1.82 -8.46
CA ALA A 104 -24.52 1.86 -9.82
C ALA A 104 -24.18 3.16 -10.56
N TRP A 105 -23.46 4.09 -9.92
CA TRP A 105 -23.13 5.38 -10.49
C TRP A 105 -22.09 5.27 -11.60
N ASP A 106 -22.39 5.75 -12.81
CA ASP A 106 -21.45 5.67 -13.94
C ASP A 106 -20.29 6.68 -13.88
N GLY A 107 -20.33 7.65 -12.95
CA GLY A 107 -19.31 8.70 -12.82
C GLY A 107 -18.01 8.27 -12.12
N TRP A 108 -17.83 6.98 -11.81
CA TRP A 108 -16.61 6.50 -11.17
C TRP A 108 -15.37 6.64 -12.05
N GLN A 109 -14.39 7.41 -11.56
CA GLN A 109 -13.10 7.57 -12.23
C GLN A 109 -12.20 6.33 -12.08
N GLU A 110 -11.73 5.81 -13.22
CA GLU A 110 -10.77 4.69 -13.31
C GLU A 110 -9.37 5.14 -13.72
N ALA A 111 -9.21 6.44 -13.95
CA ALA A 111 -7.97 7.06 -14.37
C ALA A 111 -7.61 8.18 -13.39
N ARG A 112 -6.33 8.54 -13.38
CA ARG A 112 -5.88 9.73 -12.68
C ARG A 112 -6.48 10.96 -13.39
N PRO A 113 -7.19 11.85 -12.68
CA PRO A 113 -7.69 13.08 -13.27
C PRO A 113 -6.54 14.01 -13.67
N ALA A 114 -6.79 14.89 -14.63
CA ALA A 114 -5.81 15.88 -15.10
C ALA A 114 -5.56 17.02 -14.09
N GLY A 115 -6.59 17.37 -13.30
CA GLY A 115 -6.52 18.35 -12.22
C GLY A 115 -6.69 17.73 -10.83
N ASP A 116 -6.48 18.53 -9.79
CA ASP A 116 -6.66 18.14 -8.39
C ASP A 116 -8.05 18.52 -7.82
N GLN A 117 -8.86 19.25 -8.59
CA GLN A 117 -10.20 19.64 -8.21
C GLN A 117 -11.26 18.71 -8.83
N LEU A 118 -12.22 18.28 -8.01
CA LEU A 118 -13.41 17.52 -8.42
C LEU A 118 -14.67 18.31 -8.10
N ASP A 119 -15.74 18.03 -8.82
CA ASP A 119 -17.05 18.61 -8.55
C ASP A 119 -17.65 18.07 -7.24
N VAL A 120 -18.50 18.86 -6.59
CA VAL A 120 -19.29 18.38 -5.45
C VAL A 120 -20.52 17.67 -5.99
N LEU A 121 -20.84 16.48 -5.46
CA LEU A 121 -21.98 15.69 -5.90
C LEU A 121 -23.21 15.91 -5.01
N GLY A 122 -24.37 15.98 -5.65
CA GLY A 122 -25.67 16.01 -5.02
C GLY A 122 -26.41 14.67 -5.15
N PRO A 123 -27.41 14.40 -4.30
CA PRO A 123 -28.21 13.17 -4.39
C PRO A 123 -28.89 12.94 -5.76
N HIS A 124 -29.12 13.99 -6.53
CA HIS A 124 -29.73 13.93 -7.86
C HIS A 124 -28.79 13.38 -8.94
N ASP A 125 -27.49 13.31 -8.69
CA ASP A 125 -26.50 12.76 -9.63
C ASP A 125 -26.54 11.22 -9.72
N PHE A 126 -27.31 10.58 -8.83
CA PHE A 126 -27.39 9.13 -8.70
C PHE A 126 -28.77 8.65 -9.14
N THR A 127 -28.86 8.19 -10.38
CA THR A 127 -30.10 7.59 -10.89
C THR A 127 -30.29 6.18 -10.36
N THR A 128 -31.54 5.81 -10.05
CA THR A 128 -31.90 4.46 -9.63
C THR A 128 -31.97 3.54 -10.84
N THR A 129 -30.93 2.75 -11.07
CA THR A 129 -31.01 1.59 -11.96
C THR A 129 -31.01 0.32 -11.10
N ASN A 130 -32.21 -0.19 -10.84
CA ASN A 130 -32.38 -1.42 -10.08
C ASN A 130 -32.04 -2.62 -10.98
N ARG A 131 -30.76 -3.01 -11.04
CA ARG A 131 -30.37 -4.29 -11.62
C ARG A 131 -30.33 -5.34 -10.52
N SER A 132 -31.50 -5.91 -10.21
CA SER A 132 -31.54 -7.23 -9.59
C SER A 132 -30.97 -8.21 -10.63
N SER A 133 -29.72 -8.61 -10.43
CA SER A 133 -29.23 -9.85 -11.02
C SER A 133 -29.76 -11.00 -10.18
N GLU A 134 -30.03 -12.11 -10.85
CA GLU A 134 -30.43 -13.34 -10.21
C GLU A 134 -29.23 -13.89 -9.42
N VAL A 135 -29.35 -13.93 -8.10
CA VAL A 135 -28.37 -14.53 -7.21
C VAL A 135 -28.82 -15.95 -6.94
N ASP A 136 -27.91 -16.91 -7.05
CA ASP A 136 -28.19 -18.30 -6.72
C ASP A 136 -28.76 -18.42 -5.29
N ARG A 137 -29.89 -19.12 -5.18
CA ARG A 137 -30.64 -19.20 -3.93
C ARG A 137 -29.86 -19.98 -2.87
N GLU A 138 -29.21 -21.08 -3.24
CA GLU A 138 -28.47 -21.92 -2.30
C GLU A 138 -27.28 -21.17 -1.70
N MET A 139 -26.54 -20.44 -2.54
CA MET A 139 -25.48 -19.52 -2.11
C MET A 139 -26.00 -18.50 -1.10
N LEU A 140 -27.13 -17.86 -1.39
CA LEU A 140 -27.70 -16.82 -0.52
C LEU A 140 -28.18 -17.40 0.82
N VAL A 141 -28.82 -18.58 0.82
CA VAL A 141 -29.23 -19.28 2.05
C VAL A 141 -28.01 -19.59 2.92
N SER A 142 -26.91 -20.07 2.33
CA SER A 142 -25.68 -20.40 3.07
C SER A 142 -25.08 -19.17 3.78
N ILE A 143 -25.06 -18.03 3.09
CA ILE A 143 -24.56 -16.77 3.66
C ILE A 143 -25.52 -16.25 4.74
N LEU A 144 -26.83 -16.23 4.49
CA LEU A 144 -27.84 -15.75 5.43
C LEU A 144 -27.91 -16.62 6.70
N ALA A 145 -27.75 -17.94 6.58
CA ALA A 145 -27.68 -18.84 7.72
C ALA A 145 -26.50 -18.49 8.63
N THR A 146 -25.33 -18.23 8.03
CA THR A 146 -24.13 -17.78 8.75
C THR A 146 -24.38 -16.44 9.44
N VAL A 147 -24.93 -15.47 8.71
CA VAL A 147 -25.23 -14.12 9.22
C VAL A 147 -26.21 -14.17 10.40
N ARG A 148 -27.26 -14.99 10.32
CA ARG A 148 -28.27 -15.15 11.37
C ARG A 148 -27.72 -15.82 12.62
N SER A 149 -26.79 -16.76 12.47
CA SER A 149 -26.13 -17.42 13.61
C SER A 149 -25.33 -16.46 14.49
N TRP A 150 -24.92 -15.30 13.95
CA TRP A 150 -24.14 -14.31 14.69
C TRP A 150 -24.52 -12.86 14.32
N GLN A 151 -25.66 -12.39 14.82
CA GLN A 151 -26.28 -11.10 14.43
C GLN A 151 -25.43 -9.84 14.65
N ASN A 152 -24.38 -9.88 15.48
CA ASN A 152 -23.47 -8.75 15.71
C ASN A 152 -22.03 -9.03 15.22
N GLY A 153 -21.84 -10.13 14.48
CA GLY A 153 -20.55 -10.56 13.98
C GLY A 153 -20.13 -9.80 12.73
N SER A 154 -18.83 -9.91 12.43
CA SER A 154 -18.31 -9.66 11.10
C SER A 154 -18.15 -10.97 10.33
N PHE A 155 -18.17 -10.92 9.01
CA PHE A 155 -18.23 -12.08 8.13
C PHE A 155 -17.20 -11.99 7.01
N SER A 156 -16.60 -13.13 6.69
CA SER A 156 -15.81 -13.35 5.49
C SER A 156 -16.53 -14.39 4.62
N VAL A 157 -16.91 -14.02 3.42
CA VAL A 157 -17.56 -14.91 2.45
C VAL A 157 -16.52 -15.31 1.40
N ILE A 158 -16.26 -16.59 1.28
CA ILE A 158 -15.25 -17.15 0.39
C ILE A 158 -15.95 -17.85 -0.77
N GLY A 159 -15.45 -17.67 -2.00
CA GLY A 159 -15.87 -18.45 -3.17
C GLY A 159 -17.04 -17.88 -3.98
N VAL A 160 -17.45 -16.64 -3.72
CA VAL A 160 -18.47 -15.96 -4.54
C VAL A 160 -17.83 -15.37 -5.79
N PRO A 161 -18.34 -15.67 -7.00
CA PRO A 161 -17.88 -15.07 -8.26
C PRO A 161 -17.91 -13.54 -8.20
N ASP A 162 -16.92 -12.87 -8.80
CA ASP A 162 -16.71 -11.42 -8.67
C ASP A 162 -17.96 -10.61 -9.03
N GLU A 163 -18.66 -11.01 -10.10
CA GLU A 163 -19.88 -10.40 -10.63
C GLU A 163 -21.11 -10.56 -9.72
N LEU A 164 -21.12 -11.56 -8.83
CA LEU A 164 -22.23 -11.84 -7.92
C LEU A 164 -22.08 -11.20 -6.54
N ARG A 165 -20.89 -10.68 -6.19
CA ARG A 165 -20.62 -10.17 -4.83
C ARG A 165 -21.48 -8.97 -4.46
N LEU A 166 -21.61 -7.97 -5.32
CA LEU A 166 -22.50 -6.82 -5.09
C LEU A 166 -23.98 -7.25 -5.04
N PRO A 167 -24.49 -8.03 -6.01
CA PRO A 167 -25.84 -8.58 -5.95
C PRO A 167 -26.16 -9.30 -4.63
N VAL A 168 -25.23 -10.10 -4.12
CA VAL A 168 -25.36 -10.77 -2.82
C VAL A 168 -25.47 -9.75 -1.68
N VAL A 169 -24.64 -8.70 -1.66
CA VAL A 169 -24.72 -7.63 -0.65
C VAL A 169 -26.12 -6.99 -0.66
N TRP A 170 -26.66 -6.70 -1.84
CA TRP A 170 -27.98 -6.05 -1.96
C TRP A 170 -29.11 -6.97 -1.50
N ARG A 171 -29.09 -8.24 -1.88
CA ARG A 171 -30.08 -9.20 -1.37
C ARG A 171 -30.01 -9.39 0.14
N ILE A 172 -28.82 -9.44 0.74
CA ILE A 172 -28.69 -9.51 2.20
C ILE A 172 -29.33 -8.28 2.86
N ARG A 173 -29.11 -7.09 2.29
CA ARG A 173 -29.64 -5.84 2.83
C ARG A 173 -31.16 -5.73 2.70
N GLU A 174 -31.73 -6.21 1.59
CA GLU A 174 -33.18 -6.24 1.40
C GLU A 174 -33.86 -7.19 2.39
N VAL A 175 -33.27 -8.38 2.60
CA VAL A 175 -33.80 -9.39 3.53
C VAL A 175 -33.57 -9.00 5.01
N LEU A 176 -32.54 -8.21 5.29
CA LEU A 176 -32.17 -7.75 6.64
C LEU A 176 -32.03 -6.22 6.69
N PRO A 177 -33.14 -5.47 6.52
CA PRO A 177 -33.12 -4.01 6.35
C PRO A 177 -32.76 -3.25 7.63
N ASP A 178 -32.99 -3.85 8.79
CA ASP A 178 -32.75 -3.23 10.11
C ASP A 178 -31.27 -3.15 10.50
N GLN A 179 -30.36 -3.65 9.65
CA GLN A 179 -28.93 -3.67 9.92
C GLN A 179 -28.16 -2.75 8.96
N VAL A 180 -27.18 -2.04 9.50
CA VAL A 180 -26.22 -1.29 8.68
C VAL A 180 -25.18 -2.27 8.13
N TRP A 181 -25.18 -2.44 6.80
CA TRP A 181 -24.27 -3.32 6.09
C TRP A 181 -23.11 -2.54 5.48
N THR A 182 -21.98 -2.50 6.19
CA THR A 182 -20.67 -2.18 5.58
C THR A 182 -20.15 -3.42 4.86
N PHE A 183 -19.59 -3.23 3.67
CA PHE A 183 -19.12 -4.36 2.86
C PHE A 183 -17.82 -4.07 2.11
N SER A 184 -17.09 -5.11 1.70
CA SER A 184 -16.01 -5.03 0.71
C SER A 184 -16.12 -6.21 -0.25
N THR A 185 -16.30 -5.94 -1.54
CA THR A 185 -16.48 -6.97 -2.58
C THR A 185 -15.18 -7.67 -2.96
N TYR A 186 -14.06 -7.32 -2.33
CA TYR A 186 -12.79 -8.02 -2.48
C TYR A 186 -11.87 -7.64 -1.34
N GLU A 187 -11.33 -8.62 -0.63
CA GLU A 187 -10.14 -8.48 0.19
C GLU A 187 -9.23 -9.68 0.00
N GLN A 188 -7.93 -9.47 0.22
CA GLN A 188 -6.92 -10.51 0.08
C GLN A 188 -6.87 -11.46 1.28
N ASP A 189 -7.16 -10.92 2.45
CA ASP A 189 -7.27 -11.62 3.72
C ASP A 189 -8.31 -10.91 4.58
N ASP A 190 -8.67 -11.54 5.68
CA ASP A 190 -9.55 -11.00 6.69
C ASP A 190 -8.83 -10.76 8.02
N ALA A 191 -7.53 -10.47 7.94
CA ALA A 191 -6.76 -10.13 9.13
C ALA A 191 -7.38 -8.90 9.80
N PRO A 192 -7.37 -8.81 11.15
CA PRO A 192 -7.92 -7.66 11.85
C PRO A 192 -7.24 -6.37 11.39
N ARG A 193 -8.01 -5.48 10.76
CA ARG A 193 -7.58 -4.13 10.34
C ARG A 193 -8.57 -3.11 10.86
N ARG A 194 -8.13 -1.87 11.01
CA ARG A 194 -9.03 -0.77 11.40
C ARG A 194 -10.12 -0.66 10.36
N PHE A 195 -11.37 -0.50 10.80
CA PHE A 195 -12.52 -0.23 9.93
C PHE A 195 -12.76 -1.28 8.83
N LEU A 196 -12.30 -2.53 9.03
CA LEU A 196 -12.60 -3.61 8.10
C LEU A 196 -14.12 -3.82 8.04
N PRO A 197 -14.75 -3.82 6.84
CA PRO A 197 -16.20 -3.91 6.73
C PRO A 197 -16.79 -5.15 7.37
N ARG A 198 -18.05 -5.04 7.77
CA ARG A 198 -18.77 -6.13 8.40
C ARG A 198 -18.87 -7.34 7.49
N LEU A 199 -19.13 -7.16 6.20
CA LEU A 199 -19.17 -8.23 5.20
C LEU A 199 -18.00 -8.10 4.22
N VAL A 200 -17.10 -9.07 4.19
CA VAL A 200 -15.93 -9.05 3.29
C VAL A 200 -15.96 -10.28 2.40
N PHE A 201 -15.69 -10.10 1.10
CA PHE A 201 -15.56 -11.20 0.17
C PHE A 201 -14.09 -11.52 -0.10
N LEU A 202 -13.72 -12.79 -0.01
CA LEU A 202 -12.39 -13.30 -0.27
C LEU A 202 -12.42 -14.20 -1.51
N SER A 203 -11.48 -14.01 -2.43
CA SER A 203 -11.36 -14.90 -3.60
C SER A 203 -10.88 -16.30 -3.23
N GLU A 204 -10.09 -16.43 -2.16
CA GLU A 204 -9.52 -17.69 -1.69
C GLU A 204 -9.60 -17.78 -0.16
N PRO A 205 -9.64 -19.01 0.41
CA PRO A 205 -9.47 -19.18 1.83
C PRO A 205 -8.13 -18.60 2.30
N PRO A 206 -8.11 -17.77 3.36
CA PRO A 206 -6.86 -17.23 3.88
C PRO A 206 -5.98 -18.36 4.43
N GLY A 207 -4.70 -18.38 4.07
CA GLY A 207 -3.76 -19.45 4.43
C GLY A 207 -3.54 -19.68 5.92
N ASN A 208 -3.91 -18.70 6.76
CA ASN A 208 -3.91 -18.84 8.21
C ASN A 208 -5.36 -19.00 8.71
N PHE A 209 -5.64 -20.13 9.36
CA PHE A 209 -6.87 -20.28 10.12
C PHE A 209 -6.78 -19.39 11.35
N LEU A 210 -7.39 -18.21 11.29
CA LEU A 210 -7.60 -17.42 12.50
C LEU A 210 -8.70 -18.14 13.27
N GLY A 211 -8.41 -18.50 14.51
CA GLY A 211 -9.42 -19.05 15.40
C GLY A 211 -10.58 -18.06 15.60
N PRO A 212 -11.68 -18.51 16.25
CA PRO A 212 -12.85 -17.68 16.54
C PRO A 212 -12.54 -16.39 17.33
N GLU A 213 -11.34 -16.30 17.93
CA GLU A 213 -10.82 -15.12 18.64
C GLU A 213 -10.77 -13.85 17.78
N SER A 214 -10.76 -13.96 16.44
CA SER A 214 -10.77 -12.81 15.53
C SER A 214 -12.10 -12.03 15.49
N GLY A 215 -13.18 -12.56 16.08
CA GLY A 215 -14.50 -11.92 16.04
C GLY A 215 -15.17 -11.94 14.67
N ARG A 216 -14.61 -12.69 13.69
CA ARG A 216 -15.10 -12.79 12.32
C ARG A 216 -15.41 -14.24 11.95
N VAL A 217 -16.62 -14.48 11.43
CA VAL A 217 -17.04 -15.80 10.94
C VAL A 217 -16.69 -15.94 9.48
N ARG A 218 -16.12 -17.08 9.12
CA ARG A 218 -15.87 -17.43 7.71
C ARG A 218 -16.95 -18.37 7.23
N THR A 219 -17.56 -18.05 6.09
CA THR A 219 -18.39 -18.98 5.33
C THR A 219 -17.78 -19.19 3.95
N ASN A 220 -17.70 -20.45 3.52
CA ASN A 220 -17.25 -20.79 2.18
C ASN A 220 -18.46 -21.32 1.43
N VAL A 221 -18.91 -20.59 0.40
CA VAL A 221 -20.13 -20.94 -0.33
C VAL A 221 -19.99 -22.24 -1.12
N ALA A 222 -18.76 -22.68 -1.39
CA ALA A 222 -18.49 -23.97 -2.04
C ALA A 222 -18.58 -25.17 -1.09
N ILE A 223 -18.61 -24.94 0.23
CA ILE A 223 -18.80 -26.01 1.21
C ILE A 223 -20.29 -26.06 1.53
N GLU A 224 -20.96 -27.14 1.10
CA GLU A 224 -22.37 -27.38 1.41
C GLU A 224 -22.59 -27.34 2.93
N LEU A 225 -23.37 -26.37 3.40
CA LEU A 225 -23.92 -26.41 4.75
C LEU A 225 -24.99 -27.50 4.79
N SER A 226 -24.88 -28.41 5.76
CA SER A 226 -25.88 -29.46 5.95
C SER A 226 -27.27 -28.84 6.16
N PRO A 227 -28.29 -29.18 5.32
CA PRO A 227 -29.65 -28.65 5.40
C PRO A 227 -30.36 -28.87 6.75
N GLN A 228 -29.78 -29.70 7.62
CA GLN A 228 -30.32 -30.02 8.94
C GLN A 228 -30.05 -28.93 10.00
N HIS A 229 -29.29 -27.89 9.69
CA HIS A 229 -29.06 -26.78 10.62
C HIS A 229 -30.28 -25.84 10.70
N ASN A 230 -30.76 -25.55 11.91
CA ASN A 230 -31.87 -24.60 12.15
C ASN A 230 -31.65 -23.24 11.46
N ALA A 231 -30.40 -22.74 11.44
CA ALA A 231 -30.05 -21.49 10.77
C ALA A 231 -30.31 -21.52 9.24
N TYR A 232 -30.19 -22.69 8.61
CA TYR A 232 -30.48 -22.87 7.18
C TYR A 232 -31.98 -22.73 6.92
N GLN A 233 -32.82 -23.42 7.68
CA GLN A 233 -34.28 -23.34 7.56
C GLN A 233 -34.81 -21.92 7.82
N GLN A 234 -34.22 -21.21 8.79
CA GLN A 234 -34.55 -19.81 9.04
C GLN A 234 -34.17 -18.90 7.87
N ALA A 235 -33.02 -19.15 7.23
CA ALA A 235 -32.60 -18.41 6.05
C ALA A 235 -33.51 -18.67 4.84
N GLU A 236 -33.95 -19.91 4.63
CA GLU A 236 -34.95 -20.24 3.59
C GLU A 236 -36.27 -19.53 3.84
N ALA A 237 -36.79 -19.59 5.07
CA ALA A 237 -38.05 -18.94 5.43
C ALA A 237 -38.01 -17.41 5.22
N LEU A 238 -36.85 -16.78 5.41
CA LEU A 238 -36.67 -15.35 5.15
C LEU A 238 -36.75 -15.01 3.66
N LEU A 239 -36.12 -15.83 2.82
CA LEU A 239 -36.16 -15.64 1.37
C LEU A 239 -37.55 -15.90 0.79
N ASP A 240 -38.29 -16.86 1.36
CA ASP A 240 -39.68 -17.12 0.94
C ASP A 240 -40.63 -16.00 1.37
N GLY A 241 -40.41 -15.40 2.55
CA GLY A 241 -41.17 -14.24 3.02
C GLY A 241 -41.01 -13.01 2.11
N ASP A 242 -39.79 -12.72 1.66
CA ASP A 242 -39.49 -11.60 0.75
C ASP A 242 -40.21 -11.76 -0.61
N ARG A 243 -40.26 -13.01 -1.11
CA ARG A 243 -40.95 -13.34 -2.36
C ARG A 243 -42.46 -13.12 -2.27
N GLN A 244 -43.08 -13.57 -1.17
CA GLN A 244 -44.51 -13.36 -0.94
C GLN A 244 -44.87 -11.88 -0.82
N GLN A 245 -44.02 -11.08 -0.17
CA GLN A 245 -44.24 -9.63 -0.08
C GLN A 245 -44.13 -8.96 -1.45
N SER A 246 -43.10 -9.31 -2.24
CA SER A 246 -42.89 -8.77 -3.59
C SER A 246 -44.04 -9.13 -4.56
N ASP A 247 -44.59 -10.34 -4.46
CA ASP A 247 -45.73 -10.76 -5.28
C ASP A 247 -47.03 -10.04 -4.89
N ASN A 248 -47.21 -9.70 -3.61
CA ASN A 248 -48.36 -8.92 -3.13
C ASN A 248 -48.28 -7.43 -3.53
N ASP A 249 -47.07 -6.86 -3.61
CA ASP A 249 -46.86 -5.46 -3.97
C ASP A 249 -46.86 -5.22 -5.49
N ARG A 250 -46.96 -6.27 -6.32
CA ARG A 250 -47.02 -6.16 -7.77
C ARG A 250 -48.40 -5.64 -8.21
N PRO A 251 -48.52 -4.45 -8.83
CA PRO A 251 -49.80 -3.93 -9.30
C PRO A 251 -50.42 -4.91 -10.31
N ALA A 252 -51.74 -5.10 -10.22
CA ALA A 252 -52.49 -5.95 -11.15
C ALA A 252 -52.16 -5.56 -12.61
N PRO A 253 -51.99 -6.53 -13.52
CA PRO A 253 -51.58 -6.23 -14.89
C PRO A 253 -52.67 -5.43 -15.61
N ASP A 254 -52.46 -4.11 -15.74
CA ASP A 254 -53.25 -3.27 -16.64
C ASP A 254 -52.96 -3.66 -18.11
N GLU A 255 -54.01 -3.64 -18.92
CA GLU A 255 -54.07 -4.07 -20.33
C GLU A 255 -52.94 -3.46 -21.19
N GLN A 256 -52.18 -4.33 -21.86
CA GLN A 256 -51.11 -3.90 -22.78
C GLN A 256 -51.69 -3.21 -24.04
N PRO A 257 -51.16 -2.04 -24.46
CA PRO A 257 -51.55 -1.44 -25.72
C PRO A 257 -50.92 -2.20 -26.91
N THR A 258 -51.77 -2.57 -27.87
CA THR A 258 -51.38 -3.26 -29.12
C THR A 258 -50.61 -2.31 -30.04
N MET A 259 -49.37 -2.67 -30.38
CA MET A 259 -48.53 -1.90 -31.31
C MET A 259 -48.56 -2.54 -32.72
N VAL A 260 -48.96 -1.75 -33.72
CA VAL A 260 -49.06 -2.15 -35.14
C VAL A 260 -47.73 -1.89 -35.85
N ILE A 261 -47.13 -2.91 -36.47
CA ILE A 261 -45.90 -2.81 -37.27
C ILE A 261 -46.27 -2.77 -38.77
N GLY A 262 -45.76 -1.76 -39.50
CA GLY A 262 -45.86 -1.65 -40.97
C GLY A 262 -44.57 -2.08 -41.69
N PRO A 263 -44.61 -2.50 -42.97
CA PRO A 263 -43.48 -3.08 -43.68
C PRO A 263 -42.61 -2.03 -44.40
N VAL A 264 -41.30 -2.26 -44.44
CA VAL A 264 -40.31 -1.47 -45.20
C VAL A 264 -39.69 -2.33 -46.30
N ALA A 265 -39.66 -1.82 -47.53
CA ALA A 265 -39.18 -2.52 -48.72
C ALA A 265 -37.90 -1.89 -49.31
N THR A 266 -36.89 -2.76 -49.49
CA THR A 266 -35.95 -2.93 -50.62
C THR A 266 -34.86 -1.88 -50.99
N PRO A 267 -33.75 -2.33 -51.63
CA PRO A 267 -32.39 -1.80 -51.46
C PRO A 267 -31.88 -0.94 -52.64
N VAL A 268 -30.76 -0.25 -52.43
CA VAL A 268 -30.06 0.66 -53.37
C VAL A 268 -28.58 0.21 -53.51
N PRO A 269 -27.93 0.35 -54.70
CA PRO A 269 -26.79 -0.47 -55.14
C PRO A 269 -25.41 0.03 -54.67
N PRO A 270 -24.34 -0.79 -54.80
CA PRO A 270 -23.03 -0.47 -54.22
C PRO A 270 -22.26 0.59 -55.02
N PRO A 271 -21.57 1.54 -54.35
CA PRO A 271 -20.61 2.45 -54.96
C PRO A 271 -19.22 1.78 -55.19
N PRO A 272 -18.37 2.36 -56.07
CA PRO A 272 -17.12 1.78 -56.56
C PRO A 272 -16.07 1.54 -55.46
N PRO A 273 -15.10 0.62 -55.67
CA PRO A 273 -14.12 0.27 -54.65
C PRO A 273 -13.29 1.50 -54.26
N PRO A 274 -13.28 1.89 -52.97
CA PRO A 274 -12.38 2.93 -52.50
C PRO A 274 -10.94 2.45 -52.62
N VAL A 275 -10.04 3.38 -52.89
CA VAL A 275 -8.58 3.23 -52.66
C VAL A 275 -8.41 2.53 -51.32
N ALA A 276 -7.64 1.44 -51.28
CA ALA A 276 -7.45 0.64 -50.06
C ALA A 276 -6.80 1.50 -48.98
N GLU A 277 -7.61 2.22 -48.20
CA GLU A 277 -7.21 2.83 -46.95
C GLU A 277 -6.61 1.75 -46.09
N ASP A 278 -5.47 2.08 -45.49
CA ASP A 278 -4.78 1.21 -44.58
C ASP A 278 -5.72 0.81 -43.44
N GLU A 279 -6.03 -0.49 -43.36
CA GLU A 279 -7.00 -1.04 -42.41
C GLU A 279 -6.60 -0.75 -40.95
N TRP A 280 -5.29 -0.63 -40.69
CA TRP A 280 -4.76 -0.19 -39.40
C TRP A 280 -5.17 1.25 -39.07
N ASP A 281 -5.00 2.18 -40.00
CA ASP A 281 -5.31 3.60 -39.78
C ASP A 281 -6.81 3.80 -39.54
N ARG A 282 -7.63 3.08 -40.31
CA ARG A 282 -9.08 3.05 -40.12
C ARG A 282 -9.43 2.50 -38.72
N VAL A 283 -8.91 1.37 -38.30
CA VAL A 283 -9.27 0.79 -36.99
C VAL A 283 -8.72 1.61 -35.82
N LEU A 284 -7.57 2.26 -35.97
CA LEU A 284 -6.95 3.05 -34.91
C LEU A 284 -7.59 4.42 -34.71
N HIS A 285 -8.07 5.07 -35.78
CA HIS A 285 -8.59 6.44 -35.73
C HIS A 285 -10.09 6.58 -35.96
N HIS A 286 -10.82 5.52 -36.33
CA HIS A 286 -12.25 5.62 -36.59
C HIS A 286 -13.08 5.75 -35.30
N GLU A 287 -14.15 6.55 -35.36
CA GLU A 287 -15.06 6.92 -34.27
C GLU A 287 -16.12 5.83 -33.94
N ALA A 288 -15.98 4.62 -34.49
CA ALA A 288 -16.87 3.52 -34.18
C ALA A 288 -16.91 3.22 -32.67
N PRO A 289 -18.03 2.67 -32.14
CA PRO A 289 -18.15 2.26 -30.75
C PRO A 289 -16.92 1.47 -30.28
N LEU A 290 -16.44 1.76 -29.07
CA LEU A 290 -15.16 1.28 -28.55
C LEU A 290 -15.00 -0.25 -28.68
N LEU A 291 -16.06 -1.00 -28.39
CA LEU A 291 -16.07 -2.47 -28.43
C LEU A 291 -15.90 -3.02 -29.86
N ASP A 292 -16.53 -2.40 -30.85
CA ASP A 292 -16.38 -2.78 -32.27
C ASP A 292 -14.97 -2.47 -32.76
N GLY A 293 -14.42 -1.32 -32.37
CA GLY A 293 -13.06 -0.93 -32.69
C GLY A 293 -12.01 -1.88 -32.10
N LEU A 294 -12.19 -2.31 -30.85
CA LEU A 294 -11.29 -3.27 -30.20
C LEU A 294 -11.39 -4.67 -30.82
N SER A 295 -12.59 -5.12 -31.19
CA SER A 295 -12.79 -6.42 -31.84
C SER A 295 -12.11 -6.47 -33.21
N ARG A 296 -12.20 -5.39 -34.00
CA ARG A 296 -11.49 -5.27 -35.28
C ARG A 296 -9.98 -5.16 -35.10
N LEU A 297 -9.52 -4.45 -34.07
CA LEU A 297 -8.09 -4.36 -33.74
C LEU A 297 -7.53 -5.72 -33.33
N ALA A 298 -8.30 -6.52 -32.59
CA ALA A 298 -7.93 -7.88 -32.24
C ALA A 298 -7.81 -8.77 -33.47
N GLU A 299 -8.74 -8.67 -34.41
CA GLU A 299 -8.68 -9.41 -35.66
C GLU A 299 -7.48 -9.00 -36.52
N LEU A 300 -7.18 -7.70 -36.63
CA LEU A 300 -5.99 -7.18 -37.31
C LEU A 300 -4.69 -7.71 -36.69
N VAL A 301 -4.58 -7.68 -35.37
CA VAL A 301 -3.40 -8.21 -34.66
C VAL A 301 -3.23 -9.72 -34.89
N ARG A 302 -4.35 -10.44 -35.07
CA ARG A 302 -4.36 -11.89 -35.32
C ARG A 302 -3.97 -12.25 -36.76
N THR A 303 -4.34 -11.43 -37.74
CA THR A 303 -4.16 -11.71 -39.17
C THR A 303 -2.91 -11.06 -39.78
N THR A 304 -2.37 -10.00 -39.17
CA THR A 304 -1.18 -9.27 -39.65
C THR A 304 0.11 -9.98 -39.24
N ASP A 305 1.16 -9.88 -40.06
CA ASP A 305 2.49 -10.41 -39.74
C ASP A 305 3.05 -9.80 -38.44
N ARG A 306 3.76 -10.59 -37.64
CA ARG A 306 4.24 -10.17 -36.32
C ARG A 306 5.19 -8.98 -36.35
N ILE A 307 6.01 -8.84 -37.40
CA ILE A 307 6.95 -7.71 -37.53
C ILE A 307 6.13 -6.43 -37.79
N GLU A 308 5.14 -6.52 -38.66
CA GLU A 308 4.25 -5.41 -39.00
C GLU A 308 3.35 -4.99 -37.82
N VAL A 309 2.78 -5.95 -37.07
CA VAL A 309 2.05 -5.69 -35.82
C VAL A 309 2.93 -4.93 -34.82
N ARG A 310 4.20 -5.30 -34.70
CA ARG A 310 5.14 -4.62 -33.80
C ARG A 310 5.40 -3.19 -34.25
N GLU A 311 5.73 -2.97 -35.52
CA GLU A 311 6.04 -1.62 -36.02
C GLU A 311 4.82 -0.70 -35.95
N ARG A 312 3.67 -1.15 -36.45
CA ARG A 312 2.43 -0.36 -36.48
C ARG A 312 1.82 -0.18 -35.11
N GLY A 313 1.86 -1.21 -34.27
CA GLY A 313 1.38 -1.12 -32.90
C GLY A 313 2.22 -0.16 -32.05
N LEU A 314 3.55 -0.15 -32.19
CA LEU A 314 4.41 0.82 -31.51
C LEU A 314 4.19 2.26 -32.00
N ALA A 315 3.99 2.46 -33.30
CA ALA A 315 3.65 3.76 -33.86
C ALA A 315 2.30 4.27 -33.31
N ALA A 316 1.29 3.39 -33.27
CA ALA A 316 -0.04 3.69 -32.73
C ALA A 316 -0.03 4.01 -31.23
N ILE A 317 0.78 3.28 -30.43
CA ILE A 317 0.96 3.57 -29.00
C ILE A 317 1.53 4.99 -28.81
N ALA A 318 2.45 5.43 -29.67
CA ALA A 318 3.09 6.74 -29.58
C ALA A 318 2.21 7.90 -30.08
N ASP A 319 1.19 7.66 -30.91
CA ASP A 319 0.34 8.71 -31.49
C ASP A 319 -0.75 9.16 -30.51
N PRO A 320 -0.73 10.43 -30.02
CA PRO A 320 -1.70 10.94 -29.04
C PRO A 320 -3.16 10.92 -29.54
N ARG A 321 -3.39 10.83 -30.86
CA ARG A 321 -4.73 10.78 -31.46
C ARG A 321 -5.40 9.41 -31.35
N VAL A 322 -4.64 8.33 -31.10
CA VAL A 322 -5.21 6.98 -30.93
C VAL A 322 -5.89 6.87 -29.57
N HIS A 323 -7.10 6.31 -29.52
CA HIS A 323 -7.86 6.21 -28.27
C HIS A 323 -7.10 5.39 -27.18
N PRO A 324 -7.08 5.81 -25.90
CA PRO A 324 -6.31 5.14 -24.84
C PRO A 324 -6.59 3.64 -24.68
N ALA A 325 -7.84 3.21 -24.86
CA ALA A 325 -8.19 1.78 -24.80
C ALA A 325 -7.50 0.94 -25.89
N ARG A 326 -7.37 1.47 -27.12
CA ARG A 326 -6.68 0.80 -28.23
C ARG A 326 -5.17 0.74 -27.98
N VAL A 327 -4.62 1.79 -27.38
CA VAL A 327 -3.21 1.85 -26.94
C VAL A 327 -2.94 0.81 -25.86
N ASN A 328 -3.82 0.69 -24.86
CA ASN A 328 -3.68 -0.32 -23.80
C ASN A 328 -3.74 -1.74 -24.38
N TYR A 329 -4.67 -2.01 -25.30
CA TYR A 329 -4.77 -3.30 -25.99
C TYR A 329 -3.47 -3.65 -26.73
N LEU A 330 -2.92 -2.72 -27.52
CA LEU A 330 -1.67 -2.91 -28.24
C LEU A 330 -0.46 -3.07 -27.31
N ALA A 331 -0.39 -2.26 -26.23
CA ALA A 331 0.68 -2.35 -25.25
C ALA A 331 0.68 -3.71 -24.56
N GLU A 332 -0.49 -4.22 -24.16
CA GLU A 332 -0.64 -5.55 -23.57
C GLU A 332 -0.20 -6.66 -24.52
N HIS A 333 -0.60 -6.59 -25.79
CA HIS A 333 -0.23 -7.58 -26.80
C HIS A 333 1.26 -7.52 -27.19
N LEU A 334 1.88 -6.34 -27.18
CA LEU A 334 3.29 -6.17 -27.58
C LEU A 334 4.29 -6.36 -26.43
N THR A 335 3.88 -6.16 -25.17
CA THR A 335 4.77 -6.26 -24.00
C THR A 335 5.51 -7.61 -23.88
N PRO A 336 4.89 -8.79 -24.15
CA PRO A 336 5.61 -10.06 -24.11
C PRO A 336 6.74 -10.17 -25.15
N PHE A 337 6.67 -9.39 -26.23
CA PHE A 337 7.63 -9.44 -27.32
C PHE A 337 8.75 -8.40 -27.15
N ASP A 338 8.43 -7.18 -26.71
CA ASP A 338 9.39 -6.07 -26.61
C ASP A 338 8.93 -4.99 -25.61
N ARG A 339 9.04 -5.30 -24.32
CA ARG A 339 8.65 -4.39 -23.22
C ARG A 339 9.33 -3.02 -23.31
N ASP A 340 10.63 -3.00 -23.61
CA ASP A 340 11.40 -1.75 -23.64
C ASP A 340 10.92 -0.82 -24.76
N ALA A 341 10.54 -1.35 -25.92
CA ALA A 341 9.98 -0.55 -27.01
C ALA A 341 8.58 0.00 -26.68
N VAL A 342 7.73 -0.79 -26.00
CA VAL A 342 6.40 -0.37 -25.54
C VAL A 342 6.52 0.77 -24.51
N ASP A 343 7.40 0.62 -23.53
CA ASP A 343 7.66 1.66 -22.51
C ASP A 343 8.19 2.95 -23.16
N GLN A 344 9.06 2.84 -24.17
CA GLN A 344 9.54 3.99 -24.93
C GLN A 344 8.45 4.67 -25.76
N ALA A 345 7.52 3.91 -26.36
CA ALA A 345 6.40 4.45 -27.12
C ALA A 345 5.40 5.18 -26.20
N LEU A 346 5.05 4.59 -25.05
CA LEU A 346 4.22 5.23 -24.02
C LEU A 346 4.88 6.50 -23.46
N GLY A 347 6.20 6.47 -23.24
CA GLY A 347 6.96 7.64 -22.82
C GLY A 347 7.03 8.74 -23.89
N ARG A 348 6.96 8.42 -25.19
CA ARG A 348 6.85 9.42 -26.27
C ARG A 348 5.46 10.06 -26.29
N ARG A 349 4.40 9.25 -26.15
CA ARG A 349 3.01 9.72 -26.06
C ARG A 349 2.81 10.69 -24.91
N SER A 350 3.23 10.32 -23.69
CA SER A 350 3.09 11.17 -22.51
C SER A 350 3.77 12.53 -22.65
N ARG A 351 4.92 12.60 -23.35
CA ARG A 351 5.61 13.86 -23.64
C ARG A 351 4.87 14.74 -24.66
N ALA A 352 4.14 14.14 -25.59
CA ALA A 352 3.30 14.87 -26.54
C ALA A 352 2.07 15.48 -25.84
N ASP A 353 1.46 14.77 -24.90
CA ASP A 353 0.31 15.24 -24.12
C ASP A 353 0.67 16.43 -23.19
N VAL A 354 1.89 16.45 -22.63
CA VAL A 354 2.37 17.52 -21.74
C VAL A 354 2.55 18.87 -22.46
N ARG A 355 2.72 18.89 -23.80
CA ARG A 355 2.89 20.15 -24.56
C ARG A 355 1.58 20.90 -24.84
N VAL A 356 0.42 20.33 -24.54
CA VAL A 356 -0.89 20.92 -24.88
C VAL A 356 -1.43 21.85 -23.79
N TYR A 357 -0.75 21.95 -22.64
CA TYR A 357 -1.19 22.80 -21.52
C TYR A 357 -0.15 23.87 -21.18
N GLU A 358 -0.26 25.03 -21.81
CA GLU A 358 0.33 26.28 -21.33
C GLU A 358 -0.82 27.20 -20.88
N PRO A 359 -1.12 27.31 -19.57
CA PRO A 359 -2.24 28.12 -19.10
C PRO A 359 -1.92 29.62 -19.21
N ALA A 360 -2.89 30.39 -19.71
CA ALA A 360 -2.84 31.83 -19.80
C ALA A 360 -2.61 32.47 -18.42
N ALA A 361 -1.56 33.28 -18.32
CA ALA A 361 -1.11 33.93 -17.10
C ALA A 361 -2.11 35.00 -16.62
N VAL A 362 -2.55 34.90 -15.37
CA VAL A 362 -3.24 35.97 -14.62
C VAL A 362 -2.19 36.68 -13.76
N THR A 363 -2.00 37.97 -14.03
CA THR A 363 -0.94 38.80 -13.45
C THR A 363 -1.33 39.32 -12.07
N ALA A 364 -0.85 38.65 -11.01
CA ALA A 364 -0.65 39.25 -9.70
C ALA A 364 0.79 39.81 -9.59
N PRO A 365 1.06 40.82 -8.73
CA PRO A 365 2.39 41.41 -8.61
C PRO A 365 3.40 40.35 -8.18
N ALA A 366 4.50 40.23 -8.93
CA ALA A 366 5.45 39.13 -8.80
C ALA A 366 6.15 39.15 -7.42
N PRO A 367 6.02 38.09 -6.59
CA PRO A 367 6.96 37.84 -5.50
C PRO A 367 8.37 37.72 -6.07
N PRO A 368 9.44 37.96 -5.27
CA PRO A 368 10.81 37.84 -5.75
C PRO A 368 10.99 36.49 -6.45
N ALA A 369 11.31 36.53 -7.74
CA ALA A 369 11.36 35.35 -8.59
C ALA A 369 12.29 34.31 -7.96
N ARG A 370 11.73 33.14 -7.66
CA ARG A 370 12.50 31.98 -7.20
C ARG A 370 13.70 31.79 -8.14
N PRO A 371 14.92 31.60 -7.60
CA PRO A 371 16.07 31.36 -8.45
C PRO A 371 15.85 30.11 -9.31
N GLU A 372 16.29 30.16 -10.56
CA GLU A 372 16.20 29.04 -11.50
C GLU A 372 16.90 27.81 -10.91
N ILE A 373 16.20 26.66 -10.94
CA ILE A 373 16.73 25.41 -10.41
C ILE A 373 17.74 24.84 -11.41
N ASP A 374 18.98 24.65 -10.97
CA ASP A 374 19.99 23.96 -11.77
C ASP A 374 19.76 22.45 -11.71
N ALA A 375 19.07 21.91 -12.72
CA ALA A 375 18.74 20.49 -12.82
C ALA A 375 19.98 19.59 -12.78
N LYS A 376 21.10 20.02 -13.38
CA LYS A 376 22.34 19.22 -13.38
C LYS A 376 22.95 19.14 -11.99
N LEU A 377 22.95 20.25 -11.26
CA LEU A 377 23.41 20.29 -9.88
C LEU A 377 22.52 19.42 -8.98
N VAL A 378 21.20 19.46 -9.16
CA VAL A 378 20.25 18.60 -8.43
C VAL A 378 20.55 17.12 -8.67
N ASP A 379 20.78 16.72 -9.92
CA ASP A 379 21.13 15.35 -10.27
C ASP A 379 22.47 14.92 -9.65
N GLU A 380 23.48 15.79 -9.67
CA GLU A 380 24.80 15.51 -9.09
C GLU A 380 24.72 15.33 -7.56
N VAL A 381 24.01 16.22 -6.88
CA VAL A 381 23.76 16.16 -5.43
C VAL A 381 22.97 14.91 -5.07
N ARG A 382 21.93 14.58 -5.85
CA ARG A 382 21.14 13.36 -5.68
C ARG A 382 22.00 12.12 -5.85
N HIS A 383 22.86 12.09 -6.87
CA HIS A 383 23.78 10.97 -7.08
C HIS A 383 24.73 10.77 -5.90
N ARG A 384 25.30 11.86 -5.38
CA ARG A 384 26.16 11.81 -4.19
C ARG A 384 25.39 11.32 -2.96
N GLN A 385 24.17 11.80 -2.76
CA GLN A 385 23.29 11.35 -1.68
C GLN A 385 23.04 9.83 -1.74
N GLN A 386 22.82 9.28 -2.94
CA GLN A 386 22.62 7.84 -3.16
C GLN A 386 23.87 7.04 -2.78
N GLN A 387 25.07 7.50 -3.14
CA GLN A 387 26.33 6.84 -2.76
C GLN A 387 26.50 6.73 -1.24
N TRP A 388 26.18 7.80 -0.51
CA TRP A 388 26.19 7.80 0.96
C TRP A 388 25.11 6.89 1.54
N SER A 389 23.89 6.91 1.00
CA SER A 389 22.78 6.04 1.42
C SER A 389 23.10 4.55 1.24
N GLU A 390 23.76 4.19 0.14
CA GLU A 390 24.20 2.82 -0.09
C GLU A 390 25.32 2.38 0.84
N THR A 391 26.28 3.27 1.08
CA THR A 391 27.35 3.03 2.05
C THR A 391 26.77 2.79 3.44
N ALA A 392 25.79 3.61 3.85
CA ALA A 392 25.04 3.41 5.08
C ALA A 392 24.32 2.04 5.10
N SER A 393 23.67 1.66 4.00
CA SER A 393 22.94 0.38 3.90
C SER A 393 23.86 -0.85 3.98
N ARG A 394 25.04 -0.80 3.35
CA ARG A 394 26.05 -1.86 3.42
C ARG A 394 26.60 -2.01 4.85
N SER A 395 26.96 -0.90 5.48
CA SER A 395 27.45 -0.89 6.87
C SER A 395 26.37 -1.38 7.85
N LYS A 396 25.12 -0.95 7.68
CA LYS A 396 23.97 -1.43 8.45
C LYS A 396 23.78 -2.95 8.36
N THR A 397 23.88 -3.51 7.15
CA THR A 397 23.77 -4.96 6.94
C THR A 397 24.86 -5.72 7.68
N LYS A 398 26.11 -5.22 7.65
CA LYS A 398 27.22 -5.82 8.40
C LYS A 398 27.02 -5.74 9.91
N VAL A 399 26.50 -4.62 10.44
CA VAL A 399 26.15 -4.49 11.86
C VAL A 399 25.15 -5.56 12.27
N PHE A 400 24.09 -5.77 11.48
CA PHE A 400 23.13 -6.84 11.76
C PHE A 400 23.76 -8.22 11.68
N LEU A 401 24.58 -8.48 10.67
CA LEU A 401 25.27 -9.75 10.53
C LEU A 401 26.18 -10.05 11.73
N TYR A 402 26.98 -9.09 12.19
CA TYR A 402 27.86 -9.30 13.34
C TYR A 402 27.09 -9.49 14.65
N ARG A 403 25.95 -8.81 14.83
CA ARG A 403 25.07 -9.06 15.98
C ARG A 403 24.45 -10.46 15.93
N LEU A 404 23.98 -10.88 14.76
CA LEU A 404 23.41 -12.21 14.55
C LEU A 404 24.45 -13.30 14.77
N LEU A 405 25.64 -13.17 14.19
CA LEU A 405 26.74 -14.13 14.40
C LEU A 405 27.15 -14.20 15.86
N GLY A 406 27.22 -13.06 16.57
CA GLY A 406 27.47 -13.04 18.01
C GLY A 406 26.37 -13.75 18.81
N LEU A 407 25.10 -13.54 18.45
CA LEU A 407 23.94 -14.20 19.09
C LEU A 407 24.00 -15.72 18.89
N VAL A 408 24.15 -16.16 17.64
CA VAL A 408 24.24 -17.58 17.27
C VAL A 408 25.42 -18.23 17.94
N ALA A 409 26.58 -17.57 17.99
CA ALA A 409 27.76 -18.09 18.68
C ALA A 409 27.52 -18.30 20.18
N LEU A 410 26.79 -17.41 20.85
CA LEU A 410 26.43 -17.58 22.27
C LEU A 410 25.46 -18.75 22.50
N ILE A 411 24.46 -18.91 21.62
CA ILE A 411 23.51 -20.03 21.69
C ILE A 411 24.23 -21.37 21.46
N MET A 412 25.06 -21.43 20.41
CA MET A 412 25.91 -22.61 20.14
C MET A 412 26.89 -22.87 21.28
N GLY A 413 27.39 -21.80 21.93
CA GLY A 413 28.17 -21.85 23.16
C GLY A 413 27.46 -22.61 24.29
N ALA A 414 26.23 -22.22 24.58
CA ALA A 414 25.41 -22.82 25.63
C ALA A 414 25.10 -24.30 25.34
N ILE A 415 24.74 -24.63 24.10
CA ILE A 415 24.47 -26.01 23.66
C ILE A 415 25.75 -26.85 23.71
N GLY A 416 26.85 -26.34 23.17
CA GLY A 416 28.14 -27.04 23.12
C GLY A 416 28.71 -27.33 24.51
N ALA A 417 28.53 -26.43 25.48
CA ALA A 417 28.91 -26.67 26.86
C ALA A 417 28.17 -27.88 27.48
N VAL A 418 26.87 -28.02 27.21
CA VAL A 418 26.06 -29.15 27.69
C VAL A 418 26.38 -30.44 26.95
N LEU A 419 26.62 -30.39 25.64
CA LEU A 419 27.06 -31.56 24.89
C LEU A 419 28.42 -32.06 25.38
N ALA A 420 29.36 -31.16 25.66
CA ALA A 420 30.66 -31.52 26.22
C ALA A 420 30.52 -32.18 27.60
N SER A 421 29.66 -31.67 28.49
CA SER A 421 29.46 -32.28 29.81
C SER A 421 28.83 -33.67 29.74
N GLN A 422 27.95 -33.91 28.76
CA GLN A 422 27.31 -35.20 28.53
C GLN A 422 28.25 -36.25 27.89
N LEU A 423 29.25 -35.83 27.11
CA LEU A 423 30.26 -36.72 26.54
C LEU A 423 31.35 -37.14 27.53
N ALA A 424 31.48 -36.40 28.64
CA ALA A 424 32.50 -36.63 29.65
C ALA A 424 32.61 -38.08 30.16
N PRO A 425 31.51 -38.81 30.39
CA PRO A 425 31.56 -40.19 30.84
C PRO A 425 31.86 -41.22 29.74
N VAL A 426 31.71 -40.83 28.46
CA VAL A 426 31.80 -41.75 27.30
C VAL A 426 33.18 -41.71 26.66
N ASP A 427 33.66 -40.50 26.32
CA ASP A 427 34.95 -40.31 25.65
C ASP A 427 35.54 -38.92 25.94
N GLN A 428 36.68 -38.90 26.64
CA GLN A 428 37.40 -37.68 26.99
C GLN A 428 37.92 -36.93 25.76
N ALA A 429 38.28 -37.62 24.67
CA ALA A 429 38.79 -36.98 23.47
C ALA A 429 37.69 -36.15 22.77
N TRP A 430 36.49 -36.72 22.62
CA TRP A 430 35.35 -35.99 22.04
C TRP A 430 34.91 -34.82 22.91
N MET A 431 34.93 -34.96 24.24
CA MET A 431 34.66 -33.87 25.18
C MET A 431 35.61 -32.69 24.94
N ILE A 432 36.91 -32.94 24.78
CA ILE A 432 37.92 -31.90 24.50
C ILE A 432 37.65 -31.24 23.14
N VAL A 433 37.40 -32.03 22.08
CA VAL A 433 37.15 -31.50 20.73
C VAL A 433 35.92 -30.58 20.70
N VAL A 434 34.81 -31.01 21.30
CA VAL A 434 33.57 -30.22 21.40
C VAL A 434 33.79 -28.97 22.24
N GLY A 435 34.46 -29.09 23.39
CA GLY A 435 34.78 -27.96 24.27
C GLY A 435 35.63 -26.89 23.59
N VAL A 436 36.72 -27.30 22.92
CA VAL A 436 37.63 -26.38 22.20
C VAL A 436 36.93 -25.71 21.03
N THR A 437 36.14 -26.46 20.26
CA THR A 437 35.39 -25.91 19.11
C THR A 437 34.34 -24.90 19.58
N THR A 438 33.62 -25.21 20.65
CA THR A 438 32.63 -24.32 21.27
C THR A 438 33.28 -23.03 21.77
N ALA A 439 34.40 -23.13 22.49
CA ALA A 439 35.15 -21.98 22.97
C ALA A 439 35.66 -21.10 21.82
N ALA A 440 36.13 -21.70 20.73
CA ALA A 440 36.56 -20.99 19.53
C ALA A 440 35.41 -20.23 18.87
N VAL A 441 34.25 -20.87 18.69
CA VAL A 441 33.05 -20.23 18.11
C VAL A 441 32.58 -19.05 18.95
N VAL A 442 32.49 -19.21 20.28
CA VAL A 442 32.11 -18.13 21.20
C VAL A 442 33.12 -16.98 21.15
N SER A 443 34.43 -17.29 21.09
CA SER A 443 35.49 -16.28 21.02
C SER A 443 35.42 -15.47 19.73
N ILE A 444 35.21 -16.14 18.57
CA ILE A 444 35.04 -15.47 17.28
C ILE A 444 33.79 -14.60 17.28
N GLY A 445 32.65 -15.13 17.75
CA GLY A 445 31.40 -14.38 17.85
C GLY A 445 31.54 -13.14 18.74
N THR A 446 32.23 -13.28 19.88
CA THR A 446 32.52 -12.17 20.79
C THR A 446 33.43 -11.14 20.12
N TRP A 447 34.49 -11.56 19.44
CA TRP A 447 35.39 -10.65 18.72
C TRP A 447 34.68 -9.87 17.61
N LEU A 448 33.82 -10.52 16.82
CA LEU A 448 33.00 -9.85 15.80
C LEU A 448 32.10 -8.78 16.43
N ARG A 449 31.46 -9.10 17.56
CA ARG A 449 30.58 -8.20 18.31
C ARG A 449 31.34 -7.03 18.96
N THR A 450 32.51 -7.25 19.55
CA THR A 450 33.23 -6.21 20.29
C THR A 450 34.12 -5.34 19.40
N SER A 451 34.69 -5.91 18.34
CA SER A 451 35.70 -5.22 17.52
C SER A 451 35.15 -4.72 16.18
N LYS A 452 34.38 -5.54 15.45
CA LYS A 452 33.91 -5.21 14.09
C LYS A 452 32.60 -4.44 14.11
N GLU A 453 31.67 -4.82 14.98
CA GLU A 453 30.35 -4.20 15.07
C GLU A 453 30.41 -2.68 15.39
N PRO A 454 31.20 -2.19 16.36
CA PRO A 454 31.25 -0.75 16.65
C PRO A 454 31.80 0.07 15.48
N ARG A 455 32.79 -0.46 14.74
CA ARG A 455 33.40 0.22 13.58
C ARG A 455 32.41 0.36 12.42
N GLU A 456 31.72 -0.72 12.06
CA GLU A 456 30.69 -0.66 11.01
C GLU A 456 29.47 0.16 11.46
N ARG A 457 29.16 0.17 12.76
CA ARG A 457 28.11 1.02 13.33
C ARG A 457 28.46 2.51 13.22
N GLN A 458 29.69 2.90 13.52
CA GLN A 458 30.16 4.28 13.33
C GLN A 458 30.13 4.68 11.85
N ARG A 459 30.67 3.83 10.96
CA ARG A 459 30.60 4.05 9.50
C ARG A 459 29.17 4.18 9.00
N TRP A 460 28.25 3.36 9.50
CA TRP A 460 26.83 3.44 9.18
C TRP A 460 26.26 4.79 9.62
N ALA A 461 26.55 5.21 10.85
CA ALA A 461 26.05 6.47 11.39
C ALA A 461 26.58 7.66 10.57
N ASP A 462 27.89 7.75 10.36
CA ASP A 462 28.53 8.85 9.62
C ASP A 462 27.97 8.95 8.19
N ALA A 463 27.86 7.81 7.49
CA ALA A 463 27.30 7.78 6.15
C ALA A 463 25.81 8.17 6.12
N ARG A 464 25.05 7.78 7.15
CA ARG A 464 23.64 8.14 7.28
C ARG A 464 23.47 9.63 7.51
N ARG A 465 24.32 10.24 8.35
CA ARG A 465 24.34 11.68 8.62
C ARG A 465 24.59 12.48 7.36
N SER A 466 25.66 12.18 6.63
CA SER A 466 25.97 12.86 5.38
C SER A 466 24.84 12.69 4.35
N SER A 467 24.23 11.50 4.28
CA SER A 467 23.09 11.27 3.38
C SER A 467 21.86 12.12 3.74
N GLU A 468 21.51 12.23 5.03
CA GLU A 468 20.37 13.03 5.47
C GLU A 468 20.63 14.53 5.42
N GLU A 469 21.85 14.98 5.72
CA GLU A 469 22.27 16.38 5.55
C GLU A 469 22.13 16.81 4.09
N ILE A 470 22.69 16.04 3.15
CA ILE A 470 22.53 16.31 1.71
C ILE A 470 21.05 16.29 1.31
N THR A 471 20.24 15.37 1.85
CA THR A 471 18.82 15.29 1.51
C THR A 471 18.04 16.49 2.02
N SER A 472 18.27 16.92 3.27
CA SER A 472 17.66 18.09 3.89
C SER A 472 17.99 19.36 3.11
N GLU A 473 19.25 19.53 2.75
CA GLU A 473 19.73 20.69 2.01
C GLU A 473 19.22 20.71 0.57
N LEU A 474 19.16 19.54 -0.08
CA LEU A 474 18.52 19.40 -1.37
C LEU A 474 17.02 19.73 -1.32
N CYS A 475 16.28 19.25 -0.32
CA CYS A 475 14.85 19.55 -0.19
C CYS A 475 14.61 21.03 0.09
N THR A 476 15.46 21.66 0.94
CA THR A 476 15.38 23.10 1.25
C THR A 476 15.72 23.96 0.02
N TYR A 477 16.71 23.54 -0.78
CA TYR A 477 17.02 24.15 -2.06
C TYR A 477 15.86 24.03 -3.05
N LEU A 478 15.29 22.83 -3.18
CA LEU A 478 14.19 22.59 -4.08
C LEU A 478 12.95 23.37 -3.68
N VAL A 479 12.57 23.47 -2.41
CA VAL A 479 11.43 24.32 -2.02
C VAL A 479 11.74 25.83 -2.09
N GLY A 480 13.03 26.21 -2.16
CA GLY A 480 13.46 27.60 -2.17
C GLY A 480 13.30 28.31 -0.82
N ALA A 481 13.42 27.55 0.28
CA ALA A 481 13.21 28.07 1.62
C ALA A 481 14.50 28.58 2.28
N GLY A 482 14.35 29.52 3.21
CA GLY A 482 15.43 30.03 4.06
C GLY A 482 16.63 30.56 3.24
N ARG A 483 17.82 29.97 3.46
CA ARG A 483 19.08 30.43 2.83
C ARG A 483 19.11 30.29 1.30
N TYR A 484 18.22 29.46 0.73
CA TYR A 484 18.14 29.21 -0.71
C TYR A 484 17.17 30.13 -1.46
N ARG A 485 16.58 31.13 -0.79
CA ARG A 485 15.80 32.19 -1.46
C ARG A 485 16.68 33.24 -2.17
N THR A 486 18.00 33.16 -1.99
CA THR A 486 18.95 34.11 -2.58
C THR A 486 19.37 33.69 -3.98
N SER A 487 19.85 34.64 -4.79
CA SER A 487 20.44 34.35 -6.12
C SER A 487 21.68 33.43 -6.06
N ASN A 488 22.31 33.28 -4.89
CA ASN A 488 23.48 32.43 -4.67
C ASN A 488 23.11 30.99 -4.25
N ALA A 489 21.83 30.60 -4.32
CA ALA A 489 21.35 29.30 -3.88
C ALA A 489 22.13 28.10 -4.47
N ALA A 490 22.39 28.12 -5.78
CA ALA A 490 23.15 27.07 -6.46
C ALA A 490 24.62 26.98 -5.97
N GLN A 491 25.25 28.13 -5.68
CA GLN A 491 26.63 28.15 -5.17
C GLN A 491 26.71 27.58 -3.75
N LEU A 492 25.71 27.87 -2.90
CA LEU A 492 25.61 27.30 -1.55
C LEU A 492 25.47 25.78 -1.61
N LEU A 493 24.61 25.26 -2.48
CA LEU A 493 24.43 23.82 -2.66
C LEU A 493 25.69 23.15 -3.24
N LYS A 494 26.36 23.80 -4.19
CA LYS A 494 27.63 23.31 -4.75
C LYS A 494 28.74 23.24 -3.68
N LYS A 495 28.80 24.22 -2.78
CA LYS A 495 29.75 24.19 -1.66
C LYS A 495 29.53 22.98 -0.74
N LEU A 496 28.27 22.62 -0.48
CA LEU A 496 27.91 21.44 0.30
C LEU A 496 28.42 20.15 -0.37
N LEU A 497 28.30 20.04 -1.69
CA LEU A 497 28.77 18.88 -2.44
C LEU A 497 30.27 18.64 -2.28
N ILE A 498 31.06 19.72 -2.26
CA ILE A 498 32.52 19.68 -2.03
C ILE A 498 32.84 19.19 -0.62
N THR A 499 32.07 19.62 0.39
CA THR A 499 32.26 19.18 1.79
C THR A 499 32.00 17.68 1.98
N HIS A 500 31.15 17.06 1.16
CA HIS A 500 30.87 15.62 1.20
C HIS A 500 31.59 14.82 0.11
N GLU A 501 32.78 15.27 -0.30
CA GLU A 501 33.74 14.46 -1.06
C GLU A 501 34.35 13.38 -0.15
N GLY A 502 34.45 12.14 -0.65
CA GLY A 502 35.12 11.05 0.08
C GLY A 502 34.48 9.67 0.01
N VAL A 503 33.26 9.54 -0.53
CA VAL A 503 32.65 8.23 -0.79
C VAL A 503 32.60 7.95 -2.28
N SER A 504 33.36 6.94 -2.68
CA SER A 504 33.36 6.38 -4.02
C SER A 504 32.73 4.99 -3.97
N GLY A 505 31.69 4.77 -4.76
CA GLY A 505 31.05 3.47 -4.87
C GLY A 505 29.98 3.43 -5.95
N PRO A 506 29.77 2.27 -6.59
CA PRO A 506 28.70 2.14 -7.57
C PRO A 506 27.35 2.32 -6.87
N VAL A 507 26.48 3.11 -7.49
CA VAL A 507 25.06 3.23 -7.12
C VAL A 507 24.28 2.12 -7.83
N ARG A 508 23.74 1.18 -7.07
CA ARG A 508 22.87 0.08 -7.55
C ARG A 508 21.57 0.58 -8.16
N ARG A 509 21.02 1.69 -7.68
CA ARG A 509 19.73 2.22 -8.16
C ARG A 509 19.76 3.73 -8.33
N ARG A 510 19.68 4.19 -9.59
CA ARG A 510 19.47 5.60 -9.90
C ARG A 510 17.99 5.92 -9.71
N GLU A 511 17.68 6.65 -8.65
CA GLU A 511 16.36 7.23 -8.44
C GLU A 511 16.36 8.69 -8.90
N HIS A 512 15.24 9.11 -9.48
CA HIS A 512 15.05 10.50 -9.92
C HIS A 512 15.08 11.46 -8.72
N PRO A 513 15.44 12.74 -8.93
CA PRO A 513 15.29 13.76 -7.90
C PRO A 513 13.83 13.86 -7.41
N PRO A 514 13.62 14.21 -6.12
CA PRO A 514 12.27 14.40 -5.61
C PRO A 514 11.59 15.57 -6.33
N LYS A 515 10.34 15.35 -6.76
CA LYS A 515 9.52 16.33 -7.48
C LYS A 515 8.96 17.37 -6.49
N ILE A 516 9.82 18.30 -6.06
CA ILE A 516 9.47 19.40 -5.14
C ILE A 516 9.57 20.72 -5.89
N HIS A 517 8.45 21.42 -6.01
CA HIS A 517 8.31 22.67 -6.75
C HIS A 517 7.86 23.83 -5.86
N ASP A 518 7.29 23.54 -4.70
CA ASP A 518 6.63 24.49 -3.82
C ASP A 518 6.48 23.86 -2.42
N LEU A 519 5.86 24.61 -1.50
CA LEU A 519 5.65 24.15 -0.13
C LEU A 519 4.72 22.93 -0.06
N ASP A 520 3.68 22.87 -0.88
CA ASP A 520 2.71 21.77 -0.86
C ASP A 520 3.28 20.46 -1.38
N SER A 521 4.09 20.51 -2.44
CA SER A 521 4.87 19.37 -2.95
C SER A 521 5.93 18.93 -1.94
N TYR A 522 6.59 19.86 -1.23
CA TYR A 522 7.47 19.52 -0.10
C TYR A 522 6.72 18.78 1.01
N VAL A 523 5.57 19.30 1.47
CA VAL A 523 4.74 18.67 2.51
C VAL A 523 4.33 17.25 2.08
N ARG A 524 3.92 17.08 0.83
CA ARG A 524 3.46 15.80 0.29
C ARG A 524 4.58 14.78 0.17
N VAL A 525 5.69 15.16 -0.48
CA VAL A 525 6.78 14.25 -0.82
C VAL A 525 7.68 13.99 0.39
N ARG A 526 8.05 15.04 1.14
CA ARG A 526 9.01 14.95 2.24
C ARG A 526 8.31 14.69 3.57
N VAL A 527 7.42 15.56 4.01
CA VAL A 527 6.88 15.51 5.39
C VAL A 527 5.94 14.31 5.57
N THR A 528 4.95 14.16 4.69
CA THR A 528 3.96 13.07 4.78
C THR A 528 4.63 11.71 4.60
N GLY A 529 5.52 11.59 3.61
CA GLY A 529 6.31 10.37 3.41
C GLY A 529 7.17 9.99 4.62
N GLN A 530 7.74 10.97 5.34
CA GLN A 530 8.50 10.70 6.57
C GLN A 530 7.59 10.32 7.74
N ILE A 531 6.41 10.92 7.88
CA ILE A 531 5.41 10.52 8.89
C ILE A 531 5.06 9.03 8.71
N ASP A 532 4.70 8.64 7.48
CA ASP A 532 4.31 7.26 7.16
C ASP A 532 5.46 6.27 7.37
N TYR A 533 6.66 6.65 6.93
CA TYR A 533 7.87 5.85 7.14
C TYR A 533 8.14 5.62 8.64
N HIS A 534 8.09 6.67 9.46
CA HIS A 534 8.37 6.59 10.88
C HIS A 534 7.31 5.77 11.63
N GLN A 535 6.03 5.90 11.29
CA GLN A 535 4.98 5.05 11.85
C GLN A 535 5.18 3.59 11.48
N SER A 536 5.32 3.29 10.20
CA SER A 536 5.52 1.93 9.71
C SER A 536 6.75 1.27 10.34
N LYS A 537 7.80 2.06 10.63
CA LYS A 537 8.97 1.58 11.37
C LYS A 537 8.66 1.31 12.83
N ALA A 538 7.96 2.20 13.53
CA ALA A 538 7.59 2.00 14.92
C ALA A 538 6.79 0.71 15.12
N ASP A 539 5.83 0.45 14.23
CA ASP A 539 4.95 -0.72 14.32
C ASP A 539 5.76 -2.01 14.08
N ARG A 540 6.68 -2.02 13.11
CA ARG A 540 7.60 -3.16 12.92
C ARG A 540 8.49 -3.44 14.13
N TYR A 541 8.96 -2.39 14.82
CA TYR A 541 9.76 -2.55 16.03
C TYR A 541 8.92 -3.04 17.21
N GLU A 542 7.64 -2.67 17.28
CA GLU A 542 6.70 -3.18 18.28
C GLU A 542 6.42 -4.67 18.05
N THR A 543 6.12 -5.08 16.81
CA THR A 543 5.95 -6.50 16.47
C THR A 543 7.21 -7.32 16.79
N GLY A 544 8.38 -6.80 16.45
CA GLY A 544 9.65 -7.46 16.77
C GLY A 544 9.89 -7.62 18.27
N LEU A 545 9.46 -6.64 19.08
CA LEU A 545 9.53 -6.72 20.54
C LEU A 545 8.57 -7.78 21.10
N GLU A 546 7.35 -7.86 20.57
CA GLU A 546 6.36 -8.87 20.97
C GLU A 546 6.85 -10.28 20.68
N ILE A 547 7.35 -10.53 19.46
CA ILE A 547 7.93 -11.82 19.09
C ILE A 547 9.07 -12.19 20.03
N ALA A 548 9.98 -11.26 20.32
CA ALA A 548 11.12 -11.55 21.17
C ALA A 548 10.71 -11.85 22.63
N LYS A 549 9.69 -11.16 23.16
CA LYS A 549 9.11 -11.48 24.47
C LYS A 549 8.47 -12.86 24.50
N VAL A 550 7.74 -13.24 23.45
CA VAL A 550 7.15 -14.59 23.35
C VAL A 550 8.24 -15.65 23.35
N VAL A 551 9.33 -15.44 22.61
CA VAL A 551 10.49 -16.35 22.61
C VAL A 551 11.15 -16.43 24.00
N GLU A 552 11.39 -15.30 24.65
CA GLU A 552 11.97 -15.24 26.00
C GLU A 552 11.11 -16.00 27.03
N VAL A 553 9.80 -15.71 27.07
CA VAL A 553 8.85 -16.38 27.96
C VAL A 553 8.74 -17.87 27.63
N GLY A 554 8.72 -18.22 26.34
CA GLY A 554 8.68 -19.62 25.89
C GLY A 554 9.87 -20.42 26.39
N PHE A 555 11.09 -19.93 26.22
CA PHE A 555 12.30 -20.58 26.75
C PHE A 555 12.34 -20.61 28.28
N GLY A 556 11.88 -19.55 28.96
CA GLY A 556 11.76 -19.53 30.42
C GLY A 556 10.78 -20.58 30.94
N PHE A 557 9.63 -20.74 30.27
CA PHE A 557 8.64 -21.77 30.61
C PHE A 557 9.19 -23.18 30.38
N MET A 558 9.85 -23.43 29.24
CA MET A 558 10.50 -24.71 28.97
C MET A 558 11.56 -25.05 30.02
N ALA A 559 12.38 -24.06 30.44
CA ALA A 559 13.35 -24.26 31.51
C ALA A 559 12.68 -24.67 32.83
N ALA A 560 11.59 -24.01 33.21
CA ALA A 560 10.83 -24.34 34.41
C ALA A 560 10.22 -25.75 34.35
N MET A 561 9.65 -26.13 33.20
CA MET A 561 9.08 -27.47 32.98
C MET A 561 10.14 -28.56 33.02
N LEU A 562 11.27 -28.37 32.34
CA LEU A 562 12.39 -29.34 32.38
C LEU A 562 12.96 -29.48 33.80
N SER A 563 13.05 -28.38 34.56
CA SER A 563 13.48 -28.43 35.96
C SER A 563 12.49 -29.18 36.86
N LEU A 564 11.19 -29.00 36.63
CA LEU A 564 10.13 -29.68 37.38
C LEU A 564 10.10 -31.19 37.10
N LEU A 565 10.36 -31.60 35.86
CA LEU A 565 10.27 -32.99 35.41
C LEU A 565 11.59 -33.77 35.61
N ALA A 566 12.70 -33.08 35.87
CA ALA A 566 14.00 -33.70 36.10
C ALA A 566 14.00 -34.84 37.15
N PRO A 567 13.29 -34.76 38.29
CA PRO A 567 13.25 -35.87 39.26
C PRO A 567 12.61 -37.15 38.72
N LEU A 568 11.74 -37.06 37.70
CA LEU A 568 11.00 -38.20 37.15
C LEU A 568 11.74 -38.90 36.01
N TRP A 569 12.56 -38.17 35.26
CA TRP A 569 13.18 -38.66 34.02
C TRP A 569 14.71 -38.70 34.05
N GLY A 570 15.32 -38.35 35.19
CA GLY A 570 16.76 -38.41 35.40
C GLY A 570 17.45 -37.05 35.28
N GLN A 571 18.66 -36.97 35.85
CA GLN A 571 19.42 -35.72 35.94
C GLN A 571 19.89 -35.18 34.57
N ASP A 572 19.94 -36.02 33.54
CA ASP A 572 20.38 -35.61 32.20
C ASP A 572 19.44 -34.59 31.55
N ILE A 573 18.15 -34.61 31.90
CA ILE A 573 17.16 -33.65 31.41
C ILE A 573 17.30 -32.29 32.11
N ALA A 574 17.74 -32.28 33.37
CA ALA A 574 17.91 -31.04 34.14
C ALA A 574 18.94 -30.10 33.49
N VAL A 575 19.96 -30.65 32.83
CA VAL A 575 21.01 -29.86 32.17
C VAL A 575 20.45 -29.01 31.02
N TRP A 576 19.42 -29.49 30.33
CA TRP A 576 18.75 -28.76 29.24
C TRP A 576 17.91 -27.57 29.73
N ALA A 577 17.45 -27.59 30.99
CA ALA A 577 16.82 -26.42 31.61
C ALA A 577 17.79 -25.23 31.70
N GLY A 578 19.07 -25.51 31.98
CA GLY A 578 20.14 -24.51 31.96
C GLY A 578 20.33 -23.88 30.57
N VAL A 579 20.30 -24.70 29.51
CA VAL A 579 20.38 -24.21 28.12
C VAL A 579 19.21 -23.31 27.77
N CYS A 580 17.98 -23.74 28.09
CA CYS A 580 16.78 -22.93 27.83
C CYS A 580 16.85 -21.59 28.56
N THR A 581 17.29 -21.59 29.83
CA THR A 581 17.49 -20.37 30.62
C THR A 581 18.55 -19.46 30.00
N ALA A 582 19.67 -20.03 29.55
CA ALA A 582 20.74 -19.28 28.89
C ALA A 582 20.25 -18.65 27.57
N ILE A 583 19.49 -19.38 26.75
CA ILE A 583 18.90 -18.85 25.52
C ILE A 583 17.92 -17.72 25.84
N ALA A 584 17.04 -17.88 26.83
CA ALA A 584 16.13 -16.82 27.27
C ALA A 584 16.91 -15.55 27.68
N GLY A 585 17.96 -15.71 28.51
CA GLY A 585 18.83 -14.59 28.91
C GLY A 585 19.57 -13.94 27.75
N ILE A 586 20.05 -14.73 26.78
CA ILE A 586 20.69 -14.23 25.55
C ILE A 586 19.70 -13.41 24.71
N VAL A 587 18.46 -13.89 24.55
CA VAL A 587 17.39 -13.18 23.83
C VAL A 587 17.02 -11.88 24.55
N ALA A 588 16.82 -11.92 25.88
CA ALA A 588 16.53 -10.74 26.69
C ALA A 588 17.64 -9.67 26.58
N ALA A 589 18.91 -10.10 26.64
CA ALA A 589 20.06 -9.23 26.43
C ALA A 589 20.09 -8.65 25.01
N HIS A 590 19.72 -9.42 24.00
CA HIS A 590 19.62 -8.97 22.62
C HIS A 590 18.53 -7.91 22.43
N VAL A 591 17.33 -8.12 22.99
CA VAL A 591 16.22 -7.16 22.99
C VAL A 591 16.63 -5.85 23.64
N THR A 592 17.27 -5.94 24.81
CA THR A 592 17.78 -4.78 25.56
C THR A 592 18.84 -4.02 24.75
N GLN A 593 19.73 -4.75 24.08
CA GLN A 593 20.78 -4.18 23.24
C GLN A 593 20.22 -3.46 22.01
N ILE A 594 19.19 -3.99 21.35
CA ILE A 594 18.52 -3.31 20.23
C ILE A 594 17.77 -2.07 20.73
N GLY A 595 17.18 -2.14 21.92
CA GLY A 595 16.43 -1.04 22.51
C GLY A 595 15.11 -0.78 21.78
N TYR A 596 14.41 -1.84 21.36
CA TYR A 596 13.15 -1.78 20.60
C TYR A 596 12.14 -0.75 21.14
N GLN A 597 11.92 -0.73 22.46
CA GLN A 597 11.01 0.23 23.09
C GLN A 597 11.45 1.69 22.86
N ARG A 598 12.74 1.98 23.04
CA ARG A 598 13.30 3.31 22.80
C ARG A 598 13.19 3.70 21.33
N LEU A 599 13.45 2.76 20.40
CA LEU A 599 13.31 3.00 18.97
C LEU A 599 11.85 3.28 18.58
N CYS A 600 10.91 2.48 19.06
CA CYS A 600 9.49 2.66 18.82
C CYS A 600 9.01 4.02 19.34
N ALA A 601 9.32 4.36 20.59
CA ALA A 601 8.97 5.65 21.19
C ALA A 601 9.57 6.84 20.40
N ARG A 602 10.83 6.73 19.95
CA ARG A 602 11.49 7.76 19.15
C ARG A 602 10.82 7.95 17.81
N TYR A 603 10.56 6.88 17.06
CA TYR A 603 9.88 6.96 15.77
C TYR A 603 8.47 7.53 15.89
N ARG A 604 7.71 7.12 16.92
CA ARG A 604 6.39 7.69 17.22
C ARG A 604 6.48 9.18 17.57
N ARG A 605 7.48 9.59 18.35
CA ARG A 605 7.71 11.00 18.71
C ARG A 605 8.01 11.85 17.47
N THR A 606 8.91 11.42 16.60
CA THR A 606 9.23 12.15 15.35
C THR A 606 7.99 12.28 14.46
N ALA A 607 7.23 11.20 14.25
CA ALA A 607 5.99 11.25 13.47
C ALA A 607 4.95 12.20 14.11
N LYS A 608 4.81 12.18 15.44
CA LYS A 608 3.91 13.08 16.17
C LYS A 608 4.33 14.54 16.03
N GLU A 609 5.63 14.83 16.10
CA GLU A 609 6.16 16.18 15.98
C GLU A 609 5.95 16.74 14.56
N LEU A 610 6.27 15.96 13.53
CA LEU A 610 6.02 16.35 12.13
C LEU A 610 4.53 16.59 11.87
N ARG A 611 3.65 15.76 12.44
CA ARG A 611 2.19 16.00 12.40
C ARG A 611 1.78 17.28 13.11
N ARG A 612 2.39 17.59 14.25
CA ARG A 612 2.11 18.81 14.99
C ARG A 612 2.47 20.03 14.14
N LEU A 613 3.67 20.05 13.58
CA LEU A 613 4.12 21.10 12.66
C LEU A 613 3.17 21.24 11.46
N LEU A 614 2.72 20.12 10.89
CA LEU A 614 1.80 20.12 9.76
C LEU A 614 0.42 20.72 10.12
N LYS A 615 -0.05 20.50 11.35
CA LYS A 615 -1.30 21.09 11.87
C LYS A 615 -1.17 22.58 12.21
N GLU A 616 0.02 23.01 12.62
CA GLU A 616 0.32 24.41 12.95
C GLU A 616 0.54 25.27 11.70
N LEU A 617 0.75 24.67 10.53
CA LEU A 617 0.94 25.38 9.27
C LEU A 617 -0.38 25.99 8.78
N PRO A 618 -0.48 27.32 8.58
CA PRO A 618 -1.67 27.96 8.01
C PRO A 618 -2.04 27.39 6.64
N ASP A 619 -3.33 27.49 6.28
CA ASP A 619 -3.80 27.06 4.95
C ASP A 619 -3.16 27.87 3.81
N ASP A 620 -2.99 29.18 4.02
CA ASP A 620 -2.27 30.10 3.13
C ASP A 620 -1.07 30.73 3.88
N PRO A 621 0.05 30.00 4.00
CA PRO A 621 1.21 30.45 4.75
C PRO A 621 1.97 31.50 3.95
N ASP A 622 2.28 32.64 4.58
CA ASP A 622 3.23 33.57 3.99
C ASP A 622 4.63 32.95 3.86
N HIS A 623 5.51 33.63 3.13
CA HIS A 623 6.86 33.16 2.86
C HIS A 623 7.70 32.90 4.13
N ALA A 624 7.47 33.65 5.21
CA ALA A 624 8.21 33.50 6.46
C ALA A 624 7.71 32.29 7.27
N ALA A 625 6.39 32.08 7.31
CA ALA A 625 5.76 30.92 7.90
C ALA A 625 6.17 29.63 7.17
N GLY A 626 6.19 29.65 5.84
CA GLY A 626 6.68 28.55 5.01
C GLY A 626 8.16 28.20 5.31
N ASP A 627 9.02 29.20 5.40
CA ASP A 627 10.44 29.01 5.74
C ASP A 627 10.63 28.43 7.14
N ALA A 628 9.91 28.98 8.13
CA ALA A 628 9.95 28.51 9.50
C ALA A 628 9.48 27.05 9.62
N PHE A 629 8.43 26.69 8.89
CA PHE A 629 7.91 25.33 8.83
C PHE A 629 8.91 24.35 8.21
N VAL A 630 9.49 24.67 7.05
CA VAL A 630 10.50 23.81 6.40
C VAL A 630 11.71 23.63 7.33
N ALA A 631 12.21 24.72 7.91
CA ALA A 631 13.33 24.68 8.84
C ALA A 631 13.03 23.85 10.10
N ALA A 632 11.81 23.93 10.63
CA ALA A 632 11.39 23.11 11.77
C ALA A 632 11.29 21.62 11.41
N CYS A 633 10.71 21.29 10.26
CA CYS A 633 10.61 19.91 9.79
C CYS A 633 11.99 19.28 9.58
N GLU A 634 12.89 19.96 8.85
CA GLU A 634 14.24 19.42 8.62
C GLU A 634 15.05 19.36 9.91
N ARG A 635 14.86 20.28 10.86
CA ARG A 635 15.49 20.18 12.18
C ARG A 635 15.04 18.92 12.92
N VAL A 636 13.74 18.63 12.95
CA VAL A 636 13.20 17.41 13.57
C VAL A 636 13.79 16.15 12.93
N LEU A 637 13.96 16.15 11.60
CA LEU A 637 14.55 15.03 10.86
C LEU A 637 16.06 14.87 11.12
N VAL A 638 16.81 15.98 11.20
CA VAL A 638 18.26 15.98 11.50
C VAL A 638 18.53 15.62 12.96
N GLU A 639 17.79 16.20 13.92
CA GLU A 639 17.94 15.89 15.35
C GLU A 639 17.68 14.41 15.61
N GLN A 640 16.65 13.84 14.97
CA GLN A 640 16.39 12.41 15.05
C GLN A 640 17.60 11.58 14.64
N ASN A 641 18.33 12.01 13.60
CA ASN A 641 19.51 11.33 13.11
C ASN A 641 20.71 11.50 14.05
N ASP A 642 20.97 12.71 14.54
CA ASP A 642 22.06 13.01 15.49
C ASP A 642 21.88 12.25 16.82
N ASP A 643 20.64 12.07 17.26
CA ASP A 643 20.30 11.24 18.41
C ASP A 643 20.66 9.76 18.22
N TRP A 644 20.78 9.25 16.98
CA TRP A 644 21.38 7.92 16.77
C TRP A 644 22.85 7.96 17.11
N HIS A 645 23.60 8.97 16.69
CA HIS A 645 25.04 9.06 16.96
C HIS A 645 25.37 9.11 18.45
N ALA A 646 24.63 9.93 19.20
CA ALA A 646 24.83 10.06 20.65
C ALA A 646 24.63 8.73 21.41
N HIS A 647 23.77 7.85 20.91
CA HIS A 647 23.51 6.53 21.52
C HIS A 647 24.41 5.42 20.96
N LEU A 648 25.00 5.61 19.78
CA LEU A 648 25.84 4.61 19.10
C LEU A 648 27.33 4.78 19.44
N THR A 649 27.74 5.98 19.86
CA THR A 649 29.07 6.27 20.38
C THR A 649 29.07 5.90 21.87
N PRO A 650 29.85 4.89 22.31
CA PRO A 650 30.07 4.70 23.73
C PRO A 650 30.60 6.02 24.29
N LEU A 651 30.13 6.44 25.47
CA LEU A 651 30.77 7.55 26.21
C LEU A 651 32.21 7.14 26.50
N ALA A 652 33.10 7.38 25.55
CA ALA A 652 34.53 7.28 25.74
C ALA A 652 34.90 8.40 26.70
N GLY A 653 35.10 8.06 27.97
CA GLY A 653 35.70 8.94 28.98
C GLY A 653 34.91 10.23 29.24
N LYS A 654 33.74 10.14 29.88
CA LYS A 654 33.50 11.11 30.95
C LYS A 654 34.07 10.48 32.22
N GLU A 655 35.33 10.80 32.49
CA GLU A 655 35.82 10.81 33.87
C GLU A 655 34.81 11.64 34.65
N GLN A 656 34.11 10.99 35.58
CA GLN A 656 33.35 11.70 36.59
C GLN A 656 34.36 12.50 37.44
N PRO A 657 34.16 13.80 37.69
CA PRO A 657 34.94 14.49 38.71
C PRO A 657 34.72 13.89 40.11
#